data_AF-A0A954Y501-F1
#
_entry.id   AF-A0A954Y501-F1
#
_cell.length_a   1.000
_cell.length_b   1.000
_cell.length_c   1.000
_cell.angle_alpha   90.00
_cell.angle_beta   90.00
_cell.angle_gamma   90.00
#
_symmetry.space_group_name_H-M   'P 1'
#
loop_
_entity.id
_entity.type
_entity.pdbx_description
1 polymer ?
#
loop_
_entity_poly.entity_id
_entity_poly.type
_entity_poly.pdbx_seq_one_letter_code
_entity_poly.pdbx_strand_id
1 'polypeptide(L)'
;GGRLLVEGGVVGGVLTGGGPMERSNVNSSQRPANLRRVALSQHGFEIDNRMFYPRIVTHNGEALADLRQLGFNTVAFLERPTAELMKEAARQKLQVVCPCAPEEQLKSAELVQLWEPVIAWLLPAETDEKAIDAGAAWVEQIRRTDIHLQRPVLATPSEGWLPWSRLTDGIVVVPRLISAPAMQNEVEHAVEEARRFAQPGTPLLAAVSATHSESFMRQAAAFAPAGTVTPWRTPTAVAREAELAATLGACGVWVKCDTSLADNPSRPQRARIGLSRLNVKLALLEPWLRDGVSAGRATTVGAEQTAAIFSRSRTMLLVPRIADPASPPAAPLKYIASGVSESSRAYELTPVSLRPTEIVRLAGGARISAGRADSLLLVTEDTRAAAEVGRRVATMAGRAASLEQAMAIAELQYAESHLSPLVYSGGSRSPDATVLSQARREISLSKTAQSTRDLSGAYEHAVEANRILAEWGNERVAAALRSNSLESSPLANLPATIIDQQRLLGLIQPLSRGPNLLVGGNFENHQSAADSGWRHVTRDSAGSATEVAFSDREAAIGKRSLSIKCDAETNDGSTGALVVITSPPVKLRAGELIEVTGLVRVEQVTDRGTLTISDSLGGEELALSVDRPTAWRMFRLLRRSITEGPVTLRFAARGPITAGIDGVMVRAIELPSATKAAVFGAPALQRK
;
A
#
# COMPACT_ATOMS: atom_id res chain seq x y z
N GLY A 1 -53.99 32.50 50.14
CA GLY A 1 -54.76 32.28 48.89
C GLY A 1 -53.80 32.08 47.73
N GLY A 2 -54.24 31.68 46.53
CA GLY A 2 -55.59 31.21 46.20
C GLY A 2 -55.87 31.19 44.68
N ARG A 3 -56.53 30.11 44.21
CA ARG A 3 -57.00 29.82 42.82
C ARG A 3 -55.86 29.55 41.80
N LEU A 4 -55.92 28.54 40.91
CA LEU A 4 -56.97 28.08 39.96
C LEU A 4 -57.14 29.06 38.77
N LEU A 5 -57.16 28.68 37.49
CA LEU A 5 -57.18 27.36 36.80
C LEU A 5 -55.91 27.19 35.91
N VAL A 6 -55.77 26.54 34.73
CA VAL A 6 -56.62 25.99 33.64
C VAL A 6 -55.93 24.73 33.03
N GLU A 7 -56.60 23.99 32.15
CA GLU A 7 -56.18 22.69 31.57
C GLU A 7 -55.32 22.79 30.28
N GLY A 8 -54.90 21.62 29.73
CA GLY A 8 -54.42 21.47 28.35
C GLY A 8 -53.52 20.26 28.13
N GLY A 9 -54.06 19.10 27.72
CA GLY A 9 -53.31 17.84 27.66
C GLY A 9 -53.41 17.05 26.34
N VAL A 10 -52.24 16.52 25.93
CA VAL A 10 -52.03 15.27 25.15
C VAL A 10 -52.37 15.30 23.64
N VAL A 11 -51.74 14.37 22.91
CA VAL A 11 -51.71 14.13 21.45
C VAL A 11 -50.79 15.10 20.70
N GLY A 12 -49.82 14.66 19.89
CA GLY A 12 -49.44 13.30 19.50
C GLY A 12 -49.09 13.27 18.02
N GLY A 13 -47.82 13.46 17.68
CA GLY A 13 -47.36 13.60 16.29
C GLY A 13 -46.04 12.89 16.02
N VAL A 14 -46.08 11.85 15.19
CA VAL A 14 -44.89 11.16 14.68
C VAL A 14 -44.36 11.94 13.48
N LEU A 15 -43.10 12.42 13.55
CA LEU A 15 -42.43 13.06 12.41
C LEU A 15 -41.58 12.03 11.65
N THR A 16 -42.18 11.43 10.62
CA THR A 16 -41.49 10.60 9.63
C THR A 16 -40.83 11.44 8.54
N GLY A 17 -39.62 11.07 8.13
CA GLY A 17 -39.13 11.36 6.77
C GLY A 17 -38.40 12.69 6.57
N GLY A 18 -37.14 12.77 7.00
CA GLY A 18 -36.18 13.69 6.40
C GLY A 18 -35.75 13.18 5.02
N GLY A 19 -36.34 13.72 3.95
CA GLY A 19 -35.95 13.39 2.57
C GLY A 19 -34.55 13.91 2.21
N PRO A 20 -33.93 13.38 1.13
CA PRO A 20 -32.64 13.91 0.65
C PRO A 20 -32.81 15.36 0.19
N MET A 21 -31.84 16.23 0.51
CA MET A 21 -31.79 17.58 -0.05
C MET A 21 -31.66 17.52 -1.57
N GLU A 22 -32.66 18.01 -2.29
CA GLU A 22 -32.51 18.32 -3.71
C GLU A 22 -31.38 19.34 -3.89
N ARG A 23 -30.33 18.94 -4.60
CA ARG A 23 -29.27 19.86 -5.02
C ARG A 23 -29.87 20.80 -6.08
N SER A 24 -30.21 22.02 -5.66
CA SER A 24 -30.73 23.06 -6.54
C SER A 24 -29.87 23.23 -7.79
N ASN A 25 -30.47 23.15 -8.97
CA ASN A 25 -29.78 23.39 -10.24
C ASN A 25 -29.30 24.85 -10.32
N VAL A 26 -28.04 25.09 -9.96
CA VAL A 26 -27.40 26.40 -10.16
C VAL A 26 -27.13 26.60 -11.65
N ASN A 27 -27.61 27.72 -12.17
CA ASN A 27 -27.55 28.17 -13.57
C ASN A 27 -26.43 27.58 -14.44
N SER A 28 -26.82 26.82 -15.47
CA SER A 28 -25.93 26.32 -16.54
C SER A 28 -25.41 27.41 -17.49
N SER A 29 -25.80 28.68 -17.28
CA SER A 29 -25.58 29.79 -18.22
C SER A 29 -24.24 30.54 -18.07
N GLN A 30 -23.36 30.16 -17.14
CA GLN A 30 -22.06 30.81 -16.90
C GLN A 30 -20.83 29.94 -17.25
N ARG A 31 -21.03 28.77 -17.87
CA ARG A 31 -19.93 27.88 -18.28
C ARG A 31 -19.53 28.13 -19.74
N PRO A 32 -18.26 28.48 -20.04
CA PRO A 32 -17.76 28.50 -21.41
C PRO A 32 -17.95 27.14 -22.10
N ALA A 33 -18.56 27.13 -23.29
CA ALA A 33 -19.02 25.91 -23.97
C ALA A 33 -17.92 24.89 -24.33
N ASN A 34 -16.64 25.28 -24.24
CA ASN A 34 -15.49 24.48 -24.62
C ASN A 34 -14.81 23.74 -23.43
N LEU A 35 -15.27 23.92 -22.18
CA LEU A 35 -14.66 23.33 -20.99
C LEU A 35 -15.27 21.96 -20.65
N ARG A 36 -14.51 20.87 -20.81
CA ARG A 36 -14.99 19.49 -20.60
C ARG A 36 -15.66 19.33 -19.25
N ARG A 37 -16.80 18.64 -19.22
CA ARG A 37 -17.51 18.36 -17.96
C ARG A 37 -16.74 17.29 -17.22
N VAL A 38 -16.37 17.56 -15.96
CA VAL A 38 -15.80 16.54 -15.08
C VAL A 38 -16.72 16.39 -13.88
N ALA A 39 -16.96 15.14 -13.47
CA ALA A 39 -17.70 14.80 -12.26
C ALA A 39 -17.02 13.61 -11.57
N LEU A 40 -17.32 13.43 -10.29
CA LEU A 40 -16.92 12.29 -9.49
C LEU A 40 -18.19 11.76 -8.81
N SER A 41 -18.51 10.49 -9.03
CA SER A 41 -19.71 9.81 -8.52
C SER A 41 -19.31 8.48 -7.87
N GLN A 42 -20.25 7.81 -7.20
CA GLN A 42 -20.03 6.49 -6.60
C GLN A 42 -19.51 5.42 -7.58
N HIS A 43 -19.62 5.67 -8.89
CA HIS A 43 -19.14 4.80 -9.96
C HIS A 43 -17.75 5.20 -10.50
N GLY A 44 -17.21 6.34 -10.07
CA GLY A 44 -15.88 6.84 -10.43
C GLY A 44 -15.89 8.23 -11.07
N PHE A 45 -14.81 8.55 -11.78
CA PHE A 45 -14.71 9.80 -12.54
C PHE A 45 -15.46 9.71 -13.85
N GLU A 46 -16.17 10.79 -14.19
CA GLU A 46 -16.75 11.01 -15.51
C GLU A 46 -16.09 12.22 -16.18
N ILE A 47 -15.73 12.08 -17.45
CA ILE A 47 -15.24 13.15 -18.32
C ILE A 47 -16.16 13.18 -19.55
N ASP A 48 -16.86 14.28 -19.77
CA ASP A 48 -17.87 14.46 -20.84
C ASP A 48 -18.92 13.33 -20.87
N ASN A 49 -19.44 12.99 -19.69
CA ASN A 49 -20.38 11.89 -19.42
C ASN A 49 -19.84 10.50 -19.86
N ARG A 50 -18.51 10.32 -19.90
CA ARG A 50 -17.86 9.02 -20.11
C ARG A 50 -17.03 8.67 -18.88
N MET A 51 -17.24 7.47 -18.34
CA MET A 51 -16.44 6.98 -17.22
C MET A 51 -14.95 6.93 -17.58
N PHE A 52 -14.11 7.26 -16.62
CA PHE A 52 -12.66 7.37 -16.71
C PHE A 52 -12.02 6.72 -15.49
N TYR A 53 -11.03 5.84 -15.70
CA TYR A 53 -10.29 5.21 -14.61
C TYR A 53 -8.89 5.85 -14.50
N PRO A 54 -8.66 6.77 -13.54
CA PRO A 54 -7.37 7.41 -13.37
C PRO A 54 -6.32 6.41 -12.88
N ARG A 55 -5.25 6.31 -13.68
CA ARG A 55 -3.95 5.70 -13.35
C ARG A 55 -3.00 6.87 -13.11
N ILE A 56 -2.89 7.25 -11.84
CA ILE A 56 -2.18 8.44 -11.37
C ILE A 56 -0.76 8.06 -10.97
N VAL A 57 0.19 8.97 -11.23
CA VAL A 57 1.55 8.94 -10.68
C VAL A 57 1.88 10.31 -10.07
N THR A 58 2.61 10.32 -8.94
CA THR A 58 3.13 11.57 -8.36
C THR A 58 4.27 12.13 -9.22
N HIS A 59 4.17 13.40 -9.61
CA HIS A 59 5.25 14.10 -10.32
C HIS A 59 6.40 14.44 -9.38
N ASN A 60 7.61 14.08 -9.80
CA ASN A 60 8.88 14.35 -9.13
C ASN A 60 9.88 14.89 -10.16
N GLY A 61 9.45 15.86 -10.98
CA GLY A 61 10.30 16.54 -11.97
C GLY A 61 10.49 15.81 -13.30
N GLU A 62 9.79 14.71 -13.57
CA GLU A 62 9.90 13.99 -14.84
C GLU A 62 9.30 14.76 -16.03
N ALA A 63 9.77 14.44 -17.24
CA ALA A 63 9.06 14.82 -18.45
C ALA A 63 7.69 14.11 -18.49
N LEU A 64 6.60 14.86 -18.67
CA LEU A 64 5.26 14.25 -18.67
C LEU A 64 5.06 13.26 -19.85
N ALA A 65 5.82 13.43 -20.93
CA ALA A 65 5.90 12.48 -22.05
C ALA A 65 6.38 11.08 -21.61
N ASP A 66 7.38 11.01 -20.70
CA ASP A 66 7.86 9.75 -20.13
C ASP A 66 6.77 9.07 -19.31
N LEU A 67 6.12 9.81 -18.41
CA LEU A 67 5.02 9.30 -17.57
C LEU A 67 3.87 8.79 -18.44
N ARG A 68 3.57 9.50 -19.55
CA ARG A 68 2.61 9.07 -20.57
C ARG A 68 3.05 7.78 -21.28
N GLN A 69 4.34 7.60 -21.56
CA GLN A 69 4.92 6.40 -22.18
C GLN A 69 4.91 5.18 -21.24
N LEU A 70 5.18 5.39 -19.95
CA LEU A 70 5.03 4.39 -18.88
C LEU A 70 3.57 3.91 -18.73
N GLY A 71 2.62 4.63 -19.34
CA GLY A 71 1.23 4.21 -19.47
C GLY A 71 0.28 4.82 -18.45
N PHE A 72 0.74 5.80 -17.66
CA PHE A 72 -0.16 6.63 -16.86
C PHE A 72 -1.05 7.50 -17.77
N ASN A 73 -2.26 7.80 -17.29
CA ASN A 73 -3.22 8.69 -17.97
C ASN A 73 -3.50 9.96 -17.16
N THR A 74 -3.02 10.02 -15.92
CA THR A 74 -3.24 11.10 -14.96
C THR A 74 -1.92 11.35 -14.22
N VAL A 75 -1.64 12.61 -13.87
CA VAL A 75 -0.49 13.00 -13.04
C VAL A 75 -0.99 13.80 -11.83
N ALA A 76 -0.45 13.49 -10.66
CA ALA A 76 -0.67 14.27 -9.46
C ALA A 76 0.55 15.17 -9.18
N PHE A 77 0.29 16.46 -8.99
CA PHE A 77 1.26 17.39 -8.41
C PHE A 77 0.85 17.63 -6.95
N LEU A 78 1.81 17.56 -6.01
CA LEU A 78 1.55 17.85 -4.60
C LEU A 78 1.60 19.36 -4.31
N GLU A 79 2.29 20.12 -5.17
CA GLU A 79 2.28 21.58 -5.23
C GLU A 79 1.52 22.07 -6.47
N ARG A 80 1.29 23.38 -6.61
CA ARG A 80 0.61 23.92 -7.79
C ARG A 80 1.54 23.85 -9.02
N PRO A 81 1.14 23.20 -10.13
CA PRO A 81 1.96 23.13 -11.34
C PRO A 81 2.09 24.49 -12.04
N THR A 82 3.18 24.71 -12.76
CA THR A 82 3.37 25.91 -13.59
C THR A 82 2.52 25.88 -14.86
N ALA A 83 2.38 27.03 -15.53
CA ALA A 83 1.63 27.11 -16.79
C ALA A 83 2.25 26.24 -17.90
N GLU A 84 3.56 25.99 -17.86
CA GLU A 84 4.30 25.16 -18.80
C GLU A 84 3.95 23.68 -18.58
N LEU A 85 3.91 23.24 -17.31
CA LEU A 85 3.48 21.88 -16.94
C LEU A 85 2.01 21.64 -17.30
N MET A 86 1.14 22.64 -17.14
CA MET A 86 -0.28 22.51 -17.54
C MET A 86 -0.47 22.47 -19.06
N LYS A 87 0.25 23.30 -19.83
CA LYS A 87 0.31 23.22 -21.30
C LYS A 87 0.86 21.86 -21.76
N GLU A 88 1.86 21.32 -21.06
CA GLU A 88 2.44 20.02 -21.37
C GLU A 88 1.47 18.86 -21.06
N ALA A 89 0.75 18.91 -19.93
CA ALA A 89 -0.27 17.91 -19.61
C ALA A 89 -1.36 17.86 -20.69
N ALA A 90 -1.84 19.02 -21.15
CA ALA A 90 -2.74 19.13 -22.29
C ALA A 90 -2.14 18.51 -23.58
N ARG A 91 -0.88 18.84 -23.91
CA ARG A 91 -0.17 18.30 -25.09
C ARG A 91 -0.05 16.77 -25.06
N GLN A 92 0.25 16.18 -23.91
CA GLN A 92 0.36 14.73 -23.71
C GLN A 92 -1.01 14.03 -23.50
N LYS A 93 -2.10 14.80 -23.44
CA LYS A 93 -3.47 14.34 -23.10
C LYS A 93 -3.56 13.65 -21.74
N LEU A 94 -2.72 14.08 -20.81
CA LEU A 94 -2.75 13.65 -19.41
C LEU A 94 -3.79 14.47 -18.64
N GLN A 95 -4.51 13.80 -17.74
CA GLN A 95 -5.35 14.47 -16.75
C GLN A 95 -4.51 14.89 -15.54
N VAL A 96 -4.97 15.89 -14.78
CA VAL A 96 -4.22 16.46 -13.66
C VAL A 96 -5.03 16.40 -12.36
N VAL A 97 -4.36 16.05 -11.26
CA VAL A 97 -4.82 16.30 -9.88
C VAL A 97 -3.79 17.20 -9.21
N CYS A 98 -4.20 18.30 -8.61
CA CYS A 98 -3.29 19.26 -7.97
C CYS A 98 -4.02 20.18 -6.97
N PRO A 99 -3.29 20.87 -6.07
CA PRO A 99 -3.87 21.93 -5.26
C PRO A 99 -4.52 23.03 -6.10
N CYS A 100 -5.57 23.65 -5.57
CA CYS A 100 -6.36 24.64 -6.30
C CYS A 100 -5.52 25.82 -6.83
N ALA A 101 -5.85 26.26 -8.04
CA ALA A 101 -5.19 27.36 -8.73
C ALA A 101 -5.52 28.74 -8.13
N PRO A 102 -4.73 29.80 -8.41
CA PRO A 102 -5.01 31.14 -7.94
C PRO A 102 -6.38 31.67 -8.39
N GLU A 103 -7.08 32.37 -7.50
CA GLU A 103 -8.46 32.84 -7.69
C GLU A 103 -8.62 33.68 -8.98
N GLU A 104 -7.67 34.56 -9.26
CA GLU A 104 -7.60 35.40 -10.46
C GLU A 104 -7.62 34.59 -11.78
N GLN A 105 -7.03 33.38 -11.77
CA GLN A 105 -6.95 32.53 -12.95
C GLN A 105 -8.20 31.67 -13.16
N LEU A 106 -8.92 31.33 -12.08
CA LEU A 106 -10.16 30.55 -12.16
C LEU A 106 -11.40 31.41 -12.38
N LYS A 107 -11.39 32.68 -11.94
CA LYS A 107 -12.45 33.67 -12.23
C LYS A 107 -12.33 34.33 -13.60
N SER A 108 -11.20 34.18 -14.30
CA SER A 108 -11.04 34.67 -15.68
C SER A 108 -11.42 33.59 -16.69
N ALA A 109 -12.46 33.86 -17.50
CA ALA A 109 -12.95 32.97 -18.55
C ALA A 109 -11.90 32.66 -19.65
N GLU A 110 -10.84 33.47 -19.77
CA GLU A 110 -9.72 33.21 -20.68
C GLU A 110 -8.63 32.35 -20.01
N LEU A 111 -8.23 32.69 -18.79
CA LEU A 111 -7.13 32.01 -18.09
C LEU A 111 -7.52 30.62 -17.59
N VAL A 112 -8.81 30.39 -17.30
CA VAL A 112 -9.31 29.10 -16.82
C VAL A 112 -9.10 27.96 -17.84
N GLN A 113 -8.96 28.29 -19.13
CA GLN A 113 -8.64 27.33 -20.19
C GLN A 113 -7.25 26.66 -20.01
N LEU A 114 -6.34 27.27 -19.24
CA LEU A 114 -5.06 26.65 -18.83
C LEU A 114 -5.27 25.45 -17.89
N TRP A 115 -6.31 25.52 -17.07
CA TRP A 115 -6.63 24.55 -16.01
C TRP A 115 -7.61 23.46 -16.47
N GLU A 116 -7.99 23.48 -17.74
CA GLU A 116 -8.84 22.47 -18.40
C GLU A 116 -8.37 21.01 -18.16
N PRO A 117 -7.05 20.66 -18.18
CA PRO A 117 -6.58 19.30 -17.91
C PRO A 117 -6.84 18.77 -16.49
N VAL A 118 -7.17 19.64 -15.52
CA VAL A 118 -7.49 19.21 -14.15
C VAL A 118 -8.77 18.40 -14.13
N ILE A 119 -8.78 17.28 -13.39
CA ILE A 119 -9.98 16.48 -13.12
C ILE A 119 -10.41 16.51 -11.65
N ALA A 120 -9.52 16.89 -10.73
CA ALA A 120 -9.86 17.15 -9.33
C ALA A 120 -8.89 18.13 -8.66
N TRP A 121 -9.39 18.93 -7.74
CA TRP A 121 -8.57 19.72 -6.82
C TRP A 121 -8.20 18.88 -5.60
N LEU A 122 -6.94 18.95 -5.18
CA LEU A 122 -6.43 18.29 -3.98
C LEU A 122 -6.41 19.29 -2.80
N LEU A 123 -6.87 18.85 -1.62
CA LEU A 123 -6.70 19.62 -0.38
C LEU A 123 -5.23 19.60 0.10
N PRO A 124 -4.83 20.51 1.01
CA PRO A 124 -3.53 20.46 1.66
C PRO A 124 -3.25 19.12 2.37
N ALA A 125 -1.98 18.80 2.60
CA ALA A 125 -1.58 17.49 3.14
C ALA A 125 -2.08 17.20 4.57
N GLU A 126 -2.34 18.24 5.37
CA GLU A 126 -2.91 18.10 6.71
C GLU A 126 -4.42 17.86 6.63
N THR A 127 -4.80 16.58 6.61
CA THR A 127 -6.19 16.11 6.59
C THR A 127 -6.42 15.07 7.70
N ASP A 128 -6.06 15.42 8.94
CA ASP A 128 -6.43 14.65 10.14
C ASP A 128 -7.82 15.06 10.66
N GLU A 129 -8.24 14.52 11.80
CA GLU A 129 -9.54 14.84 12.42
C GLU A 129 -9.63 16.27 12.96
N LYS A 130 -8.49 16.91 13.29
CA LYS A 130 -8.43 18.29 13.82
C LYS A 130 -8.48 19.33 12.71
N ALA A 131 -8.01 18.97 11.52
CA ALA A 131 -8.01 19.81 10.34
C ALA A 131 -9.40 19.98 9.67
N ILE A 132 -10.46 19.34 10.18
CA ILE A 132 -11.81 19.37 9.57
C ILE A 132 -12.35 20.78 9.35
N ASP A 133 -12.33 21.67 10.35
CA ASP A 133 -12.87 23.03 10.22
C ASP A 133 -12.06 23.89 9.23
N ALA A 134 -10.74 23.73 9.24
CA ALA A 134 -9.85 24.39 8.27
C ALA A 134 -10.08 23.85 6.85
N GLY A 135 -10.27 22.53 6.71
CA GLY A 135 -10.65 21.87 5.47
C GLY A 135 -12.00 22.36 4.94
N ALA A 136 -12.97 22.61 5.82
CA ALA A 136 -14.28 23.13 5.45
C ALA A 136 -14.17 24.53 4.81
N ALA A 137 -13.39 25.42 5.41
CA ALA A 137 -13.08 26.74 4.84
C ALA A 137 -12.35 26.62 3.49
N TRP A 138 -11.40 25.69 3.34
CA TRP A 138 -10.73 25.44 2.06
C TRP A 138 -11.69 24.95 0.97
N VAL A 139 -12.54 23.96 1.26
CA VAL A 139 -13.51 23.43 0.29
C VAL A 139 -14.53 24.51 -0.11
N GLU A 140 -15.00 25.33 0.84
CA GLU A 140 -15.89 26.44 0.50
C GLU A 140 -15.19 27.47 -0.39
N GLN A 141 -13.95 27.88 -0.07
CA GLN A 141 -13.19 28.84 -0.88
C GLN A 141 -12.92 28.30 -2.30
N ILE A 142 -12.61 27.00 -2.44
CA ILE A 142 -12.47 26.35 -3.76
C ILE A 142 -13.80 26.43 -4.54
N ARG A 143 -14.92 26.09 -3.91
CA ARG A 143 -16.25 26.10 -4.55
C ARG A 143 -16.77 27.50 -4.89
N ARG A 144 -16.38 28.52 -4.13
CA ARG A 144 -16.60 29.95 -4.44
C ARG A 144 -15.70 30.48 -5.56
N THR A 145 -14.61 29.78 -5.87
CA THR A 145 -13.57 30.20 -6.82
C THR A 145 -13.71 29.51 -8.18
N ASP A 146 -13.85 28.18 -8.20
CA ASP A 146 -13.98 27.39 -9.43
C ASP A 146 -15.43 27.35 -9.95
N ILE A 147 -15.91 28.53 -10.37
CA ILE A 147 -17.26 28.69 -10.91
C ILE A 147 -17.40 28.13 -12.34
N HIS A 148 -16.30 27.98 -13.09
CA HIS A 148 -16.30 27.63 -14.52
C HIS A 148 -15.94 26.16 -14.83
N LEU A 149 -14.91 25.57 -14.20
CA LEU A 149 -14.56 24.15 -14.44
C LEU A 149 -15.41 23.23 -13.58
N GLN A 150 -15.67 23.67 -12.34
CA GLN A 150 -16.46 23.00 -11.30
C GLN A 150 -15.89 21.60 -10.98
N ARG A 151 -14.58 21.53 -10.72
CA ARG A 151 -13.90 20.24 -10.50
C ARG A 151 -14.19 19.66 -9.10
N PRO A 152 -14.37 18.34 -8.98
CA PRO A 152 -14.41 17.63 -7.70
C PRO A 152 -13.22 17.98 -6.79
N VAL A 153 -13.46 18.02 -5.47
CA VAL A 153 -12.40 18.18 -4.47
C VAL A 153 -12.10 16.84 -3.79
N LEU A 154 -10.82 16.55 -3.55
CA LEU A 154 -10.32 15.34 -2.90
C LEU A 154 -9.55 15.67 -1.61
N ALA A 155 -9.82 14.92 -0.55
CA ALA A 155 -8.94 14.84 0.63
C ALA A 155 -8.06 13.59 0.56
N THR A 156 -6.94 13.60 1.28
CA THR A 156 -6.06 12.42 1.52
C THR A 156 -6.09 12.03 3.01
N PRO A 157 -7.28 11.79 3.60
CA PRO A 157 -7.44 11.86 5.04
C PRO A 157 -6.60 10.80 5.76
N SER A 158 -5.87 11.23 6.77
CA SER A 158 -5.12 10.34 7.65
C SER A 158 -6.03 9.69 8.68
N GLU A 159 -7.05 10.41 9.16
CA GLU A 159 -8.03 10.01 10.17
C GLU A 159 -9.41 10.61 9.85
N GLY A 160 -10.50 10.14 10.47
CA GLY A 160 -11.82 10.76 10.37
C GLY A 160 -12.52 10.59 9.02
N TRP A 161 -12.69 9.35 8.54
CA TRP A 161 -13.31 9.08 7.23
C TRP A 161 -14.69 9.73 7.04
N LEU A 162 -15.58 9.67 8.04
CA LEU A 162 -16.96 10.17 7.93
C LEU A 162 -17.05 11.70 7.73
N PRO A 163 -16.42 12.55 8.56
CA PRO A 163 -16.50 14.00 8.35
C PRO A 163 -15.78 14.45 7.07
N TRP A 164 -14.62 13.87 6.71
CA TRP A 164 -13.96 14.18 5.43
C TRP A 164 -14.81 13.78 4.21
N SER A 165 -15.39 12.58 4.21
CA SER A 165 -16.19 12.06 3.09
C SER A 165 -17.56 12.73 2.90
N ARG A 166 -18.05 13.47 3.91
CA ARG A 166 -19.19 14.39 3.79
C ARG A 166 -18.81 15.74 3.20
N LEU A 167 -17.54 16.14 3.37
CA LEU A 167 -17.03 17.45 3.02
C LEU A 167 -16.45 17.49 1.60
N THR A 168 -15.74 16.45 1.16
CA THR A 168 -15.15 16.36 -0.19
C THR A 168 -15.98 15.48 -1.14
N ASP A 169 -15.75 15.62 -2.44
CA ASP A 169 -16.47 14.85 -3.47
C ASP A 169 -15.91 13.42 -3.65
N GLY A 170 -14.74 13.16 -3.06
CA GLY A 170 -14.13 11.85 -2.91
C GLY A 170 -12.95 11.92 -1.95
N ILE A 171 -12.39 10.76 -1.63
CA ILE A 171 -11.21 10.64 -0.75
C ILE A 171 -10.15 9.71 -1.34
N VAL A 172 -8.90 9.96 -0.99
CA VAL A 172 -7.73 9.16 -1.37
C VAL A 172 -7.27 8.37 -0.15
N VAL A 173 -7.50 7.06 -0.17
CA VAL A 173 -7.02 6.13 0.84
C VAL A 173 -5.51 5.97 0.69
N VAL A 174 -4.74 6.22 1.75
CA VAL A 174 -3.28 6.04 1.78
C VAL A 174 -2.95 4.98 2.84
N PRO A 175 -2.77 3.70 2.45
CA PRO A 175 -2.35 2.64 3.38
C PRO A 175 -0.98 2.96 3.99
N ARG A 176 -0.77 2.58 5.27
CA ARG A 176 0.51 2.85 5.95
C ARG A 176 1.63 2.03 5.35
N LEU A 177 2.82 2.62 5.19
CA LEU A 177 3.98 1.90 4.66
C LEU A 177 4.64 1.08 5.78
N ILE A 178 4.14 -0.16 5.94
CA ILE A 178 4.64 -1.16 6.89
C ILE A 178 5.55 -2.19 6.19
N SER A 179 6.07 -3.16 6.94
CA SER A 179 6.96 -4.19 6.42
C SER A 179 6.30 -5.00 5.27
N ALA A 180 7.10 -5.32 4.25
CA ALA A 180 6.62 -5.86 2.98
C ALA A 180 5.72 -7.13 3.09
N PRO A 181 5.95 -8.09 4.01
CA PRO A 181 5.06 -9.25 4.16
C PRO A 181 3.63 -8.90 4.58
N ALA A 182 3.43 -7.80 5.31
CA ALA A 182 2.12 -7.38 5.83
C ALA A 182 1.38 -6.39 4.91
N MET A 183 2.07 -5.80 3.93
CA MET A 183 1.54 -4.67 3.14
C MET A 183 0.21 -4.95 2.42
N GLN A 184 0.01 -6.16 1.90
CA GLN A 184 -1.27 -6.51 1.24
C GLN A 184 -2.47 -6.47 2.21
N ASN A 185 -2.26 -6.85 3.48
CA ASN A 185 -3.32 -6.82 4.49
C ASN A 185 -3.62 -5.39 4.94
N GLU A 186 -2.60 -4.51 5.01
CA GLU A 186 -2.79 -3.08 5.28
C GLU A 186 -3.50 -2.37 4.11
N VAL A 187 -3.23 -2.76 2.85
CA VAL A 187 -3.99 -2.27 1.68
C VAL A 187 -5.46 -2.71 1.73
N GLU A 188 -5.75 -3.97 2.04
CA GLU A 188 -7.14 -4.43 2.18
C GLU A 188 -7.84 -3.75 3.35
N HIS A 189 -7.21 -3.70 4.53
CA HIS A 189 -7.75 -3.04 5.72
C HIS A 189 -8.07 -1.57 5.44
N ALA A 190 -7.12 -0.78 4.92
CA ALA A 190 -7.33 0.65 4.70
C ALA A 190 -8.47 0.94 3.71
N VAL A 191 -8.64 0.12 2.66
CA VAL A 191 -9.74 0.29 1.70
C VAL A 191 -11.08 -0.19 2.28
N GLU A 192 -11.13 -1.32 2.98
CA GLU A 192 -12.36 -1.80 3.65
C GLU A 192 -12.83 -0.87 4.78
N GLU A 193 -11.89 -0.31 5.53
CA GLU A 193 -12.14 0.65 6.60
C GLU A 193 -12.69 1.97 6.05
N ALA A 194 -12.04 2.54 5.03
CA ALA A 194 -12.58 3.70 4.32
C ALA A 194 -13.99 3.44 3.76
N ARG A 195 -14.27 2.22 3.26
CA ARG A 195 -15.64 1.84 2.84
C ARG A 195 -16.64 1.70 3.98
N ARG A 196 -16.22 1.18 5.13
CA ARG A 196 -17.10 0.94 6.28
C ARG A 196 -17.52 2.24 6.97
N PHE A 197 -16.67 3.27 6.92
CA PHE A 197 -16.83 4.47 7.74
C PHE A 197 -16.90 5.80 6.98
N ALA A 198 -16.56 5.86 5.69
CA ALA A 198 -16.98 6.98 4.85
C ALA A 198 -18.50 6.98 4.67
N GLN A 199 -19.06 8.08 4.17
CA GLN A 199 -20.46 8.12 3.76
C GLN A 199 -20.75 7.02 2.69
N PRO A 200 -21.87 6.28 2.78
CA PRO A 200 -22.22 5.30 1.76
C PRO A 200 -22.28 5.92 0.36
N GLY A 201 -21.54 5.32 -0.57
CA GLY A 201 -21.39 5.83 -1.94
C GLY A 201 -20.22 6.82 -2.15
N THR A 202 -19.43 7.15 -1.12
CA THR A 202 -18.25 8.01 -1.29
C THR A 202 -17.25 7.39 -2.26
N PRO A 203 -16.79 8.14 -3.29
CA PRO A 203 -15.79 7.67 -4.24
C PRO A 203 -14.39 7.57 -3.61
N LEU A 204 -13.76 6.41 -3.75
CA LEU A 204 -12.45 6.10 -3.16
C LEU A 204 -11.40 5.93 -4.25
N LEU A 205 -10.36 6.76 -4.24
CA LEU A 205 -9.09 6.44 -4.88
C LEU A 205 -8.20 5.72 -3.88
N ALA A 206 -7.32 4.84 -4.35
CA ALA A 206 -6.34 4.18 -3.50
C ALA A 206 -4.91 4.50 -3.93
N ALA A 207 -4.09 4.95 -2.97
CA ALA A 207 -2.67 5.19 -3.17
C ALA A 207 -1.84 3.93 -2.87
N VAL A 208 -0.74 3.74 -3.59
CA VAL A 208 0.25 2.68 -3.37
C VAL A 208 1.65 3.27 -3.51
N SER A 209 2.48 3.15 -2.48
CA SER A 209 3.85 3.65 -2.50
C SER A 209 4.76 2.75 -3.34
N ALA A 210 5.38 3.29 -4.38
CA ALA A 210 6.44 2.63 -5.13
C ALA A 210 7.84 2.84 -4.49
N THR A 211 7.96 3.84 -3.62
CA THR A 211 9.17 4.15 -2.83
C THR A 211 9.11 3.59 -1.41
N HIS A 212 10.28 3.31 -0.85
CA HIS A 212 10.51 3.05 0.58
C HIS A 212 10.48 4.36 1.38
N SER A 213 10.14 4.28 2.66
CA SER A 213 10.18 5.42 3.59
C SER A 213 11.59 5.95 3.80
N GLU A 214 11.71 7.25 4.12
CA GLU A 214 13.04 7.85 4.36
C GLU A 214 13.73 7.24 5.59
N SER A 215 12.98 6.87 6.64
CA SER A 215 13.52 6.19 7.83
C SER A 215 14.07 4.80 7.50
N PHE A 216 13.34 4.01 6.70
CA PHE A 216 13.83 2.73 6.18
C PHE A 216 15.11 2.95 5.37
N MET A 217 15.10 3.86 4.40
CA MET A 217 16.24 4.10 3.50
C MET A 217 17.47 4.58 4.25
N ARG A 218 17.30 5.50 5.21
CA ARG A 218 18.36 5.96 6.12
C ARG A 218 18.96 4.78 6.87
N GLN A 219 18.14 3.93 7.51
CA GLN A 219 18.64 2.78 8.27
C GLN A 219 19.31 1.73 7.38
N ALA A 220 18.69 1.33 6.27
CA ALA A 220 19.23 0.30 5.39
C ALA A 220 20.57 0.71 4.75
N ALA A 221 20.67 1.95 4.26
CA ALA A 221 21.92 2.50 3.73
C ALA A 221 23.00 2.75 4.81
N ALA A 222 22.63 2.76 6.09
CA ALA A 222 23.58 2.89 7.21
C ALA A 222 24.22 1.55 7.63
N PHE A 223 23.81 0.42 7.04
CA PHE A 223 24.40 -0.91 7.25
C PHE A 223 24.85 -1.59 5.95
N ALA A 224 24.17 -1.33 4.81
CA ALA A 224 24.50 -1.94 3.53
C ALA A 224 25.70 -1.26 2.84
N PRO A 225 26.42 -1.95 1.92
CA PRO A 225 27.35 -1.32 0.99
C PRO A 225 26.68 -0.24 0.13
N ALA A 226 27.45 0.77 -0.25
CA ALA A 226 26.96 1.85 -1.11
C ALA A 226 26.53 1.30 -2.48
N GLY A 227 25.26 1.52 -2.84
CA GLY A 227 24.65 1.04 -4.08
C GLY A 227 23.75 -0.20 -3.93
N THR A 228 23.88 -0.98 -2.85
CA THR A 228 23.08 -2.21 -2.64
C THR A 228 21.59 -1.93 -2.41
N VAL A 229 21.25 -0.79 -1.77
CA VAL A 229 19.88 -0.42 -1.43
C VAL A 229 19.37 0.68 -2.36
N THR A 230 18.22 0.45 -2.98
CA THR A 230 17.54 1.42 -3.84
C THR A 230 16.28 1.97 -3.15
N PRO A 231 15.88 3.24 -3.38
CA PRO A 231 14.64 3.79 -2.82
C PRO A 231 13.36 3.14 -3.35
N TRP A 232 13.44 2.24 -4.35
CA TRP A 232 12.29 1.62 -5.00
C TRP A 232 11.95 0.26 -4.40
N ARG A 233 10.67 0.09 -4.03
CA ARG A 233 10.10 -1.18 -3.57
C ARG A 233 10.05 -2.19 -4.71
N THR A 234 10.07 -3.49 -4.39
CA THR A 234 10.01 -4.59 -5.37
C THR A 234 8.81 -4.40 -6.32
N PRO A 235 9.00 -4.25 -7.64
CA PRO A 235 7.91 -3.80 -8.52
C PRO A 235 6.71 -4.77 -8.60
N THR A 236 6.95 -6.06 -8.36
CA THR A 236 5.90 -7.08 -8.28
C THR A 236 5.03 -6.96 -7.02
N ALA A 237 5.54 -6.41 -5.92
CA ALA A 237 4.73 -6.12 -4.71
C ALA A 237 3.82 -4.92 -4.97
N VAL A 238 4.39 -3.80 -5.42
CA VAL A 238 3.67 -2.57 -5.83
C VAL A 238 2.56 -2.88 -6.84
N ALA A 239 2.82 -3.78 -7.80
CA ALA A 239 1.82 -4.18 -8.78
C ALA A 239 0.66 -5.01 -8.19
N ARG A 240 0.93 -5.93 -7.24
CA ARG A 240 -0.10 -6.71 -6.53
C ARG A 240 -0.95 -5.82 -5.61
N GLU A 241 -0.32 -4.89 -4.90
CA GLU A 241 -0.99 -3.92 -4.02
C GLU A 241 -1.94 -3.01 -4.82
N ALA A 242 -1.50 -2.52 -5.99
CA ALA A 242 -2.33 -1.72 -6.90
C ALA A 242 -3.50 -2.52 -7.51
N GLU A 243 -3.30 -3.80 -7.82
CA GLU A 243 -4.36 -4.69 -8.30
C GLU A 243 -5.36 -5.07 -7.19
N LEU A 244 -4.90 -5.31 -5.97
CA LEU A 244 -5.73 -5.54 -4.79
C LEU A 244 -6.62 -4.31 -4.51
N ALA A 245 -6.03 -3.11 -4.47
CA ALA A 245 -6.79 -1.88 -4.28
C ALA A 245 -7.84 -1.64 -5.39
N ALA A 246 -7.50 -1.91 -6.65
CA ALA A 246 -8.45 -1.83 -7.77
C ALA A 246 -9.58 -2.88 -7.65
N THR A 247 -9.27 -4.11 -7.26
CA THR A 247 -10.25 -5.21 -7.12
C THR A 247 -11.14 -5.07 -5.88
N LEU A 248 -10.68 -4.34 -4.86
CA LEU A 248 -11.51 -3.82 -3.76
C LEU A 248 -12.36 -2.60 -4.19
N GLY A 249 -12.38 -2.29 -5.48
CA GLY A 249 -13.28 -1.33 -6.13
C GLY A 249 -12.86 0.13 -6.01
N ALA A 250 -11.59 0.44 -5.72
CA ALA A 250 -11.11 1.82 -5.80
C ALA A 250 -11.33 2.35 -7.23
N CYS A 251 -11.96 3.51 -7.37
CA CYS A 251 -12.31 4.11 -8.67
C CYS A 251 -11.11 4.81 -9.35
N GLY A 252 -9.89 4.41 -8.98
CA GLY A 252 -8.64 5.06 -9.35
C GLY A 252 -7.48 4.54 -8.50
N VAL A 253 -6.31 4.39 -9.12
CA VAL A 253 -5.07 3.97 -8.44
C VAL A 253 -4.01 5.06 -8.60
N TRP A 254 -3.38 5.45 -7.49
CA TRP A 254 -2.34 6.47 -7.44
C TRP A 254 -1.02 5.87 -6.96
N VAL A 255 -0.06 5.74 -7.89
CA VAL A 255 1.31 5.38 -7.56
C VAL A 255 2.01 6.58 -6.91
N LYS A 256 2.26 6.49 -5.60
CA LYS A 256 3.05 7.48 -4.87
C LYS A 256 4.54 7.18 -5.01
N CYS A 257 5.30 8.21 -5.32
CA CYS A 257 6.76 8.19 -5.43
C CYS A 257 7.30 9.41 -4.70
N ASP A 258 8.31 9.21 -3.85
CA ASP A 258 9.02 10.27 -3.11
C ASP A 258 10.40 10.57 -3.74
N THR A 259 10.63 10.08 -4.96
CA THR A 259 11.85 10.27 -5.73
C THR A 259 11.56 10.15 -7.24
N SER A 260 12.43 10.74 -8.05
CA SER A 260 12.18 10.89 -9.49
C SER A 260 12.37 9.59 -10.28
N LEU A 261 11.46 9.33 -11.22
CA LEU A 261 11.59 8.31 -12.27
C LEU A 261 12.47 8.78 -13.45
N ALA A 262 13.04 9.99 -13.41
CA ALA A 262 13.79 10.59 -14.52
C ALA A 262 15.13 9.89 -14.84
N ASP A 263 15.64 10.15 -16.04
CA ASP A 263 16.87 9.56 -16.58
C ASP A 263 18.15 10.20 -15.99
N ASN A 264 18.67 9.60 -14.92
CA ASN A 264 20.01 9.81 -14.38
C ASN A 264 20.85 8.52 -14.59
N PRO A 265 22.19 8.52 -14.70
CA PRO A 265 23.00 7.29 -14.80
C PRO A 265 22.66 6.19 -13.77
N SER A 266 22.14 6.51 -12.59
CA SER A 266 21.57 5.53 -11.64
C SER A 266 20.09 5.19 -11.90
N ARG A 267 19.71 4.93 -13.17
CA ARG A 267 18.31 4.77 -13.61
C ARG A 267 17.54 3.71 -12.80
N PRO A 268 16.33 3.99 -12.28
CA PRO A 268 15.47 2.99 -11.66
C PRO A 268 14.73 2.15 -12.72
N GLN A 269 15.50 1.50 -13.61
CA GLN A 269 14.97 0.82 -14.80
C GLN A 269 13.99 -0.30 -14.45
N ARG A 270 14.24 -1.05 -13.36
CA ARG A 270 13.29 -2.04 -12.82
C ARG A 270 11.94 -1.43 -12.45
N ALA A 271 11.95 -0.29 -11.76
CA ALA A 271 10.71 0.42 -11.40
C ALA A 271 9.97 0.92 -12.65
N ARG A 272 10.68 1.56 -13.62
CA ARG A 272 10.08 2.02 -14.88
C ARG A 272 9.44 0.87 -15.69
N ILE A 273 10.10 -0.30 -15.79
CA ILE A 273 9.53 -1.49 -16.44
C ILE A 273 8.32 -2.03 -15.63
N GLY A 274 8.42 -2.07 -14.30
CA GLY A 274 7.36 -2.59 -13.43
C GLY A 274 6.09 -1.75 -13.43
N LEU A 275 6.21 -0.42 -13.34
CA LEU A 275 5.09 0.51 -13.50
C LEU A 275 4.49 0.43 -14.91
N SER A 276 5.32 0.15 -15.93
CA SER A 276 4.83 -0.11 -17.29
C SER A 276 4.05 -1.43 -17.41
N ARG A 277 4.45 -2.50 -16.71
CA ARG A 277 3.69 -3.76 -16.60
C ARG A 277 2.36 -3.55 -15.88
N LEU A 278 2.39 -2.86 -14.73
CA LEU A 278 1.19 -2.52 -13.96
C LEU A 278 0.19 -1.72 -14.80
N ASN A 279 0.64 -0.68 -15.50
CA ASN A 279 -0.23 0.12 -16.37
C ASN A 279 -0.81 -0.68 -17.54
N VAL A 280 -0.14 -1.73 -18.03
CA VAL A 280 -0.72 -2.67 -19.01
C VAL A 280 -1.76 -3.58 -18.37
N LYS A 281 -1.52 -4.14 -17.17
CA LYS A 281 -2.51 -4.98 -16.48
C LYS A 281 -3.75 -4.18 -16.07
N LEU A 282 -3.58 -2.99 -15.51
CA LEU A 282 -4.70 -2.08 -15.22
C LEU A 282 -5.44 -1.66 -16.49
N ALA A 283 -4.75 -1.41 -17.62
CA ALA A 283 -5.42 -1.14 -18.89
C ALA A 283 -6.20 -2.35 -19.45
N LEU A 284 -5.82 -3.60 -19.10
CA LEU A 284 -6.62 -4.78 -19.42
C LEU A 284 -7.89 -4.86 -18.57
N LEU A 285 -7.76 -4.64 -17.25
CA LEU A 285 -8.87 -4.65 -16.28
C LEU A 285 -9.84 -3.46 -16.43
N GLU A 286 -9.36 -2.34 -16.99
CA GLU A 286 -10.07 -1.05 -17.08
C GLU A 286 -11.56 -1.13 -17.45
N PRO A 287 -12.03 -1.92 -18.45
CA PRO A 287 -13.46 -1.96 -18.79
C PRO A 287 -14.36 -2.40 -17.63
N TRP A 288 -13.88 -3.32 -16.78
CA TRP A 288 -14.64 -3.85 -15.64
C TRP A 288 -14.48 -3.00 -14.37
N LEU A 289 -13.31 -2.38 -14.18
CA LEU A 289 -13.07 -1.42 -13.09
C LEU A 289 -13.82 -0.09 -13.28
N ARG A 290 -14.32 0.17 -14.50
CA ARG A 290 -14.86 1.46 -14.94
C ARG A 290 -16.34 1.42 -15.35
N ASP A 291 -16.78 0.34 -16.00
CA ASP A 291 -18.18 0.14 -16.43
C ASP A 291 -18.83 -1.10 -15.77
N GLY A 292 -18.12 -1.79 -14.88
CA GLY A 292 -18.56 -3.03 -14.25
C GLY A 292 -19.08 -2.81 -12.83
N VAL A 293 -19.78 -3.82 -12.32
CA VAL A 293 -20.27 -3.91 -10.93
C VAL A 293 -19.56 -5.07 -10.24
N SER A 294 -19.08 -4.88 -9.02
CA SER A 294 -18.55 -5.98 -8.21
C SER A 294 -19.70 -6.93 -7.84
N ALA A 295 -19.54 -8.21 -8.17
CA ALA A 295 -20.55 -9.26 -8.03
C ALA A 295 -20.19 -10.28 -6.94
N GLY A 296 -19.31 -9.91 -6.00
CA GLY A 296 -18.85 -10.74 -4.89
C GLY A 296 -17.47 -11.36 -5.11
N ARG A 297 -17.19 -12.46 -4.40
CA ARG A 297 -15.91 -13.20 -4.46
C ARG A 297 -16.17 -14.67 -4.79
N ALA A 298 -15.38 -15.23 -5.71
CA ALA A 298 -15.29 -16.67 -5.95
C ALA A 298 -14.23 -17.30 -5.02
N THR A 299 -14.37 -18.58 -4.70
CA THR A 299 -13.42 -19.35 -3.86
C THR A 299 -12.86 -20.56 -4.62
N THR A 300 -11.65 -21.02 -4.29
CA THR A 300 -11.09 -22.26 -4.87
C THR A 300 -11.55 -23.53 -4.15
N VAL A 301 -11.68 -24.63 -4.89
CA VAL A 301 -11.92 -25.96 -4.30
C VAL A 301 -10.65 -26.45 -3.60
N GLY A 302 -10.70 -26.61 -2.27
CA GLY A 302 -9.64 -27.23 -1.47
C GLY A 302 -8.44 -26.34 -1.11
N ALA A 303 -8.41 -25.10 -1.57
CA ALA A 303 -7.45 -24.07 -1.16
C ALA A 303 -8.20 -22.79 -0.79
N GLU A 304 -7.64 -21.98 0.11
CA GLU A 304 -8.26 -20.74 0.60
C GLU A 304 -8.04 -19.52 -0.31
N GLN A 305 -7.79 -19.75 -1.60
CA GLN A 305 -7.62 -18.65 -2.57
C GLN A 305 -8.99 -18.09 -2.98
N THR A 306 -9.03 -16.79 -3.24
CA THR A 306 -10.25 -16.08 -3.64
C THR A 306 -10.02 -15.33 -4.94
N ALA A 307 -11.10 -15.01 -5.66
CA ALA A 307 -11.05 -14.10 -6.80
C ALA A 307 -12.18 -13.08 -6.72
N ALA A 308 -11.90 -11.80 -6.98
CA ALA A 308 -12.93 -10.78 -7.08
C ALA A 308 -13.72 -10.97 -8.38
N ILE A 309 -15.06 -10.92 -8.30
CA ILE A 309 -15.94 -11.06 -9.46
C ILE A 309 -16.42 -9.68 -9.92
N PHE A 310 -16.27 -9.37 -11.20
CA PHE A 310 -16.80 -8.16 -11.83
C PHE A 310 -17.73 -8.51 -13.00
N SER A 311 -18.97 -8.01 -12.95
CA SER A 311 -19.95 -8.18 -14.02
C SER A 311 -20.08 -6.91 -14.85
N ARG A 312 -19.97 -7.04 -16.18
CA ARG A 312 -20.11 -5.95 -17.17
C ARG A 312 -20.90 -6.45 -18.37
N SER A 313 -22.11 -5.93 -18.58
CA SER A 313 -23.03 -6.34 -19.65
C SER A 313 -23.28 -7.86 -19.66
N ARG A 314 -22.78 -8.61 -20.65
CA ARG A 314 -22.87 -10.09 -20.72
C ARG A 314 -21.56 -10.81 -20.36
N THR A 315 -20.61 -10.09 -19.76
CA THR A 315 -19.32 -10.64 -19.32
C THR A 315 -19.22 -10.64 -17.80
N MET A 316 -18.62 -11.70 -17.27
CA MET A 316 -18.17 -11.81 -15.88
C MET A 316 -16.65 -12.04 -15.91
N LEU A 317 -15.90 -11.28 -15.13
CA LEU A 317 -14.46 -11.40 -14.98
C LEU A 317 -14.14 -11.83 -13.54
N LEU A 318 -13.38 -12.90 -13.37
CA LEU A 318 -12.74 -13.25 -12.10
C LEU A 318 -11.31 -12.75 -12.11
N VAL A 319 -10.90 -12.04 -11.06
CA VAL A 319 -9.53 -11.57 -10.84
C VAL A 319 -8.97 -12.25 -9.59
N PRO A 320 -8.03 -13.23 -9.72
CA PRO A 320 -7.43 -13.91 -8.57
C PRO A 320 -6.74 -12.99 -7.57
N ARG A 321 -6.99 -13.23 -6.27
CA ARG A 321 -6.18 -12.74 -5.17
C ARG A 321 -5.27 -13.87 -4.71
N ILE A 322 -3.97 -13.72 -4.95
CA ILE A 322 -2.93 -14.62 -4.44
C ILE A 322 -2.60 -14.20 -3.00
N ALA A 323 -3.05 -14.99 -2.02
CA ALA A 323 -2.97 -14.61 -0.60
C ALA A 323 -1.53 -14.43 -0.08
N ASP A 324 -0.62 -15.37 -0.37
CA ASP A 324 0.79 -15.28 -0.03
C ASP A 324 1.65 -15.00 -1.28
N PRO A 325 2.42 -13.88 -1.34
CA PRO A 325 3.35 -13.62 -2.43
C PRO A 325 4.66 -14.41 -2.34
N ALA A 326 5.00 -14.99 -1.18
CA ALA A 326 6.18 -15.84 -0.99
C ALA A 326 5.90 -17.29 -1.38
N SER A 327 4.69 -17.80 -1.11
CA SER A 327 4.21 -19.12 -1.52
C SER A 327 2.93 -19.02 -2.36
N PRO A 328 3.02 -18.63 -3.64
CA PRO A 328 1.86 -18.65 -4.53
C PRO A 328 1.35 -20.09 -4.72
N PRO A 329 0.03 -20.30 -4.84
CA PRO A 329 -0.55 -21.63 -4.89
C PRO A 329 -0.21 -22.35 -6.20
N ALA A 330 0.07 -23.66 -6.12
CA ALA A 330 0.32 -24.47 -7.30
C ALA A 330 -0.93 -24.53 -8.21
N ALA A 331 -0.73 -24.31 -9.50
CA ALA A 331 -1.76 -24.43 -10.54
C ALA A 331 -1.84 -25.89 -11.06
N PRO A 332 -2.97 -26.32 -11.66
CA PRO A 332 -4.17 -25.56 -12.01
C PRO A 332 -5.13 -25.33 -10.84
N LEU A 333 -5.68 -24.12 -10.75
CA LEU A 333 -6.68 -23.75 -9.74
C LEU A 333 -8.11 -23.97 -10.27
N LYS A 334 -9.06 -24.21 -9.37
CA LYS A 334 -10.47 -24.48 -9.70
C LYS A 334 -11.38 -23.59 -8.86
N TYR A 335 -11.87 -22.50 -9.45
CA TYR A 335 -12.72 -21.51 -8.80
C TYR A 335 -14.20 -21.88 -8.93
N ILE A 336 -14.99 -21.72 -7.87
CA ILE A 336 -16.46 -21.77 -7.91
C ILE A 336 -16.99 -20.34 -8.02
N ALA A 337 -17.77 -20.05 -9.06
CA ALA A 337 -18.45 -18.77 -9.26
C ALA A 337 -19.96 -18.97 -9.37
N SER A 338 -20.72 -18.19 -8.59
CA SER A 338 -22.19 -18.13 -8.65
C SER A 338 -22.67 -17.25 -9.82
N GLY A 339 -23.95 -17.40 -10.21
CA GLY A 339 -24.57 -16.56 -11.23
C GLY A 339 -24.11 -16.82 -12.68
N VAL A 340 -23.39 -17.92 -12.93
CA VAL A 340 -22.91 -18.28 -14.27
C VAL A 340 -23.95 -19.08 -15.06
N SER A 341 -24.52 -18.47 -16.10
CA SER A 341 -25.54 -19.08 -16.98
C SER A 341 -25.02 -20.32 -17.73
N GLU A 342 -25.93 -21.27 -18.03
CA GLU A 342 -25.67 -22.56 -18.70
C GLU A 342 -25.05 -22.42 -20.10
N SER A 343 -25.33 -21.35 -20.83
CA SER A 343 -24.77 -21.11 -22.17
C SER A 343 -23.36 -20.48 -22.16
N SER A 344 -22.90 -20.02 -20.99
CA SER A 344 -21.64 -19.27 -20.84
C SER A 344 -20.41 -20.13 -21.11
N ARG A 345 -19.46 -19.60 -21.88
CA ARG A 345 -18.13 -20.18 -22.08
C ARG A 345 -17.12 -19.47 -21.17
N ALA A 346 -16.11 -20.21 -20.72
CA ALA A 346 -14.99 -19.66 -19.96
C ALA A 346 -13.72 -19.57 -20.81
N TYR A 347 -12.92 -18.54 -20.53
CA TYR A 347 -11.65 -18.27 -21.17
C TYR A 347 -10.62 -17.83 -20.13
N GLU A 348 -9.42 -18.40 -20.20
CA GLU A 348 -8.24 -17.88 -19.53
C GLU A 348 -7.74 -16.63 -20.27
N LEU A 349 -7.58 -15.52 -19.54
CA LEU A 349 -7.25 -14.21 -20.07
C LEU A 349 -5.93 -13.71 -19.48
N THR A 350 -4.99 -13.38 -20.37
CA THR A 350 -3.69 -12.77 -20.05
C THR A 350 -3.51 -11.47 -20.84
N PRO A 351 -2.49 -10.66 -20.54
CA PRO A 351 -2.09 -9.51 -21.37
C PRO A 351 -1.67 -9.84 -22.81
N VAL A 352 -1.53 -11.12 -23.19
CA VAL A 352 -1.08 -11.55 -24.53
C VAL A 352 -2.04 -12.51 -25.24
N SER A 353 -2.91 -13.21 -24.51
CA SER A 353 -3.77 -14.26 -25.05
C SER A 353 -5.13 -14.36 -24.34
N LEU A 354 -6.12 -14.84 -25.08
CA LEU A 354 -7.45 -15.22 -24.59
C LEU A 354 -7.73 -16.65 -25.08
N ARG A 355 -7.56 -17.64 -24.21
CA ARG A 355 -7.65 -19.09 -24.55
C ARG A 355 -8.91 -19.70 -23.90
N PRO A 356 -9.69 -20.56 -24.57
CA PRO A 356 -10.79 -21.28 -23.91
C PRO A 356 -10.29 -22.13 -22.75
N THR A 357 -11.06 -22.24 -21.66
CA THR A 357 -10.74 -23.10 -20.51
C THR A 357 -11.93 -23.96 -20.07
N GLU A 358 -11.67 -24.97 -19.24
CA GLU A 358 -12.68 -25.88 -18.69
C GLU A 358 -13.68 -25.12 -17.80
N ILE A 359 -14.96 -25.34 -18.06
CA ILE A 359 -16.08 -24.91 -17.20
C ILE A 359 -17.03 -26.10 -16.98
N VAL A 360 -17.33 -26.39 -15.72
CA VAL A 360 -18.22 -27.48 -15.30
C VAL A 360 -19.34 -26.93 -14.42
N ARG A 361 -20.59 -27.29 -14.71
CA ARG A 361 -21.77 -26.79 -13.99
C ARG A 361 -21.86 -27.39 -12.58
N LEU A 362 -22.37 -26.58 -11.65
CA LEU A 362 -22.69 -26.96 -10.27
C LEU A 362 -24.07 -26.38 -9.93
N ALA A 363 -24.72 -26.91 -8.88
CA ALA A 363 -25.94 -26.28 -8.37
C ALA A 363 -25.63 -24.84 -7.92
N GLY A 364 -26.31 -23.85 -8.51
CA GLY A 364 -26.12 -22.42 -8.21
C GLY A 364 -24.90 -21.74 -8.85
N GLY A 365 -24.13 -22.40 -9.72
CA GLY A 365 -22.96 -21.79 -10.34
C GLY A 365 -22.15 -22.68 -11.28
N ALA A 366 -20.86 -22.36 -11.43
CA ALA A 366 -19.92 -23.16 -12.21
C ALA A 366 -18.53 -23.22 -11.57
N ARG A 367 -17.88 -24.37 -11.72
CA ARG A 367 -16.45 -24.55 -11.49
C ARG A 367 -15.70 -24.16 -12.78
N ILE A 368 -14.76 -23.23 -12.67
CA ILE A 368 -13.92 -22.75 -13.78
C ILE A 368 -12.46 -23.08 -13.45
N SER A 369 -11.73 -23.65 -14.40
CA SER A 369 -10.31 -23.98 -14.22
C SER A 369 -9.39 -22.88 -14.74
N ALA A 370 -8.36 -22.56 -13.97
CA ALA A 370 -7.27 -21.66 -14.34
C ALA A 370 -5.98 -22.46 -14.56
N GLY A 371 -5.32 -22.27 -15.69
CA GLY A 371 -4.03 -22.90 -16.00
C GLY A 371 -2.88 -22.33 -15.16
N ARG A 372 -3.01 -21.09 -14.69
CA ARG A 372 -2.06 -20.41 -13.79
C ARG A 372 -2.77 -19.78 -12.59
N ALA A 373 -2.03 -19.54 -11.50
CA ALA A 373 -2.57 -18.91 -10.29
C ALA A 373 -2.90 -17.41 -10.44
N ASP A 374 -2.27 -16.73 -11.41
CA ASP A 374 -2.38 -15.28 -11.67
C ASP A 374 -3.25 -14.92 -12.89
N SER A 375 -3.77 -15.92 -13.61
CA SER A 375 -4.61 -15.73 -14.80
C SER A 375 -5.98 -15.17 -14.47
N LEU A 376 -6.42 -14.17 -15.24
CA LEU A 376 -7.79 -13.69 -15.19
C LEU A 376 -8.71 -14.72 -15.86
N LEU A 377 -9.96 -14.86 -15.40
CA LEU A 377 -10.93 -15.76 -16.05
C LEU A 377 -12.12 -14.94 -16.56
N LEU A 378 -12.27 -14.91 -17.88
CA LEU A 378 -13.42 -14.29 -18.55
C LEU A 378 -14.50 -15.34 -18.80
N VAL A 379 -15.72 -15.04 -18.37
CA VAL A 379 -16.91 -15.87 -18.62
C VAL A 379 -17.93 -15.05 -19.39
N THR A 380 -18.43 -15.58 -20.50
CA THR A 380 -19.38 -14.86 -21.37
C THR A 380 -20.22 -15.83 -22.20
N GLU A 381 -21.49 -15.47 -22.42
CA GLU A 381 -22.35 -16.09 -23.44
C GLU A 381 -22.14 -15.46 -24.82
N ASP A 382 -21.75 -14.19 -24.85
CA ASP A 382 -21.60 -13.41 -26.08
C ASP A 382 -20.21 -13.57 -26.68
N THR A 383 -20.19 -14.11 -27.90
CA THR A 383 -18.99 -14.27 -28.73
C THR A 383 -18.46 -12.93 -29.25
N ARG A 384 -19.31 -11.90 -29.38
CA ARG A 384 -18.89 -10.54 -29.77
C ARG A 384 -18.12 -9.87 -28.65
N ALA A 385 -18.58 -10.00 -27.41
CA ALA A 385 -17.85 -9.55 -26.22
C ALA A 385 -16.50 -10.28 -26.06
N ALA A 386 -16.46 -11.62 -26.25
CA ALA A 386 -15.20 -12.36 -26.27
C ALA A 386 -14.24 -11.83 -27.36
N ALA A 387 -14.75 -11.55 -28.56
CA ALA A 387 -13.97 -10.98 -29.65
C ALA A 387 -13.53 -9.52 -29.40
N GLU A 388 -14.29 -8.72 -28.63
CA GLU A 388 -13.87 -7.38 -28.19
C GLU A 388 -12.68 -7.46 -27.23
N VAL A 389 -12.75 -8.33 -26.22
CA VAL A 389 -11.62 -8.58 -25.29
C VAL A 389 -10.41 -9.13 -26.06
N GLY A 390 -10.60 -10.08 -26.97
CA GLY A 390 -9.54 -10.60 -27.83
C GLY A 390 -8.86 -9.51 -28.69
N ARG A 391 -9.64 -8.57 -29.25
CA ARG A 391 -9.07 -7.39 -29.94
C ARG A 391 -8.30 -6.48 -28.97
N ARG A 392 -8.81 -6.22 -27.76
CA ARG A 392 -8.11 -5.40 -26.76
C ARG A 392 -6.76 -6.02 -26.38
N VAL A 393 -6.73 -7.33 -26.11
CA VAL A 393 -5.50 -8.10 -25.85
C VAL A 393 -4.52 -7.98 -27.03
N ALA A 394 -4.98 -8.21 -28.26
CA ALA A 394 -4.12 -8.11 -29.46
C ALA A 394 -3.44 -6.73 -29.61
N THR A 395 -4.09 -5.63 -29.23
CA THR A 395 -3.46 -4.28 -29.26
C THR A 395 -2.35 -4.06 -28.24
N MET A 396 -2.27 -4.87 -27.18
CA MET A 396 -1.25 -4.73 -26.12
C MET A 396 -0.25 -5.88 -26.05
N ALA A 397 -0.56 -7.05 -26.63
CA ALA A 397 0.23 -8.29 -26.51
C ALA A 397 1.74 -8.11 -26.78
N GLY A 398 2.11 -7.44 -27.87
CA GLY A 398 3.53 -7.20 -28.22
C GLY A 398 4.28 -6.36 -27.18
N ARG A 399 3.61 -5.34 -26.60
CA ARG A 399 4.16 -4.53 -25.50
C ARG A 399 4.20 -5.33 -24.20
N ALA A 400 3.19 -6.14 -23.92
CA ALA A 400 3.11 -6.95 -22.71
C ALA A 400 4.23 -8.01 -22.65
N ALA A 401 4.38 -8.84 -23.69
CA ALA A 401 5.45 -9.84 -23.80
C ALA A 401 6.84 -9.19 -23.66
N SER A 402 7.06 -8.07 -24.34
CA SER A 402 8.35 -7.35 -24.29
C SER A 402 8.66 -6.76 -22.90
N LEU A 403 7.67 -6.22 -22.20
CA LEU A 403 7.83 -5.69 -20.84
C LEU A 403 8.02 -6.80 -19.80
N GLU A 404 7.36 -7.95 -19.97
CA GLU A 404 7.52 -9.11 -19.09
C GLU A 404 8.92 -9.70 -19.18
N GLN A 405 9.43 -9.90 -20.40
CA GLN A 405 10.80 -10.36 -20.63
C GLN A 405 11.84 -9.33 -20.16
N ALA A 406 11.60 -8.04 -20.40
CA ALA A 406 12.48 -6.98 -19.91
C ALA A 406 12.55 -6.96 -18.37
N MET A 407 11.44 -7.27 -17.69
CA MET A 407 11.43 -7.44 -16.23
C MET A 407 12.25 -8.67 -15.82
N ALA A 408 12.03 -9.83 -16.44
CA ALA A 408 12.75 -11.05 -16.09
C ALA A 408 14.28 -10.89 -16.25
N ILE A 409 14.73 -10.21 -17.31
CA ILE A 409 16.13 -9.86 -17.51
C ILE A 409 16.63 -8.93 -16.39
N ALA A 410 15.85 -7.91 -16.01
CA ALA A 410 16.26 -6.93 -15.01
C ALA A 410 16.24 -7.47 -13.56
N GLU A 411 15.28 -8.34 -13.20
CA GLU A 411 15.27 -9.07 -11.93
C GLU A 411 16.44 -10.05 -11.85
N LEU A 412 16.75 -10.77 -12.93
CA LEU A 412 17.91 -11.66 -12.98
C LEU A 412 19.23 -10.89 -12.80
N GLN A 413 19.39 -9.76 -13.50
CA GLN A 413 20.55 -8.87 -13.34
C GLN A 413 20.68 -8.32 -11.92
N TYR A 414 19.56 -8.00 -11.27
CA TYR A 414 19.53 -7.53 -9.88
C TYR A 414 19.89 -8.64 -8.87
N ALA A 415 19.41 -9.86 -9.10
CA ALA A 415 19.82 -11.03 -8.34
C ALA A 415 21.32 -11.30 -8.48
N GLU A 416 21.84 -11.33 -9.71
CA GLU A 416 23.26 -11.61 -9.98
C GLU A 416 24.19 -10.55 -9.38
N SER A 417 23.81 -9.27 -9.40
CA SER A 417 24.65 -8.19 -8.85
C SER A 417 24.76 -8.19 -7.32
N HIS A 418 23.77 -8.70 -6.57
CA HIS A 418 23.73 -8.60 -5.11
C HIS A 418 23.85 -9.95 -4.37
N LEU A 419 23.49 -11.06 -5.00
CA LEU A 419 23.42 -12.39 -4.35
C LEU A 419 24.48 -13.39 -4.86
N SER A 420 25.24 -13.03 -5.90
CA SER A 420 26.34 -13.83 -6.45
C SER A 420 27.48 -14.22 -5.47
N PRO A 421 27.82 -13.47 -4.40
CA PRO A 421 28.91 -13.86 -3.49
C PRO A 421 28.73 -15.26 -2.86
N LEU A 422 27.50 -15.67 -2.50
CA LEU A 422 27.25 -17.02 -2.00
C LEU A 422 27.43 -18.08 -3.10
N VAL A 423 26.95 -17.79 -4.31
CA VAL A 423 27.05 -18.67 -5.49
C VAL A 423 28.51 -19.01 -5.80
N TYR A 424 29.43 -18.04 -5.66
CA TYR A 424 30.87 -18.30 -5.80
C TYR A 424 31.43 -19.19 -4.68
N SER A 425 31.02 -18.98 -3.42
CA SER A 425 31.50 -19.79 -2.29
C SER A 425 30.96 -21.22 -2.26
N GLY A 426 29.71 -21.46 -2.73
CA GLY A 426 29.12 -22.80 -2.85
C GLY A 426 29.35 -23.48 -4.21
N GLY A 427 29.88 -22.75 -5.19
CA GLY A 427 30.13 -23.21 -6.54
C GLY A 427 28.86 -23.59 -7.33
N SER A 428 29.08 -24.21 -8.49
CA SER A 428 28.05 -24.57 -9.49
C SER A 428 27.04 -25.67 -9.03
N ARG A 429 27.12 -26.11 -7.77
CA ARG A 429 26.19 -27.08 -7.16
C ARG A 429 25.37 -26.49 -6.00
N SER A 430 25.48 -25.18 -5.74
CA SER A 430 24.65 -24.49 -4.76
C SER A 430 23.19 -24.38 -5.24
N PRO A 431 22.18 -24.46 -4.34
CA PRO A 431 20.76 -24.28 -4.73
C PRO A 431 20.51 -22.93 -5.40
N ASP A 432 21.17 -21.87 -4.92
CA ASP A 432 21.15 -20.53 -5.53
C ASP A 432 21.61 -20.57 -7.01
N ALA A 433 22.66 -21.34 -7.35
CA ALA A 433 23.09 -21.53 -8.73
C ALA A 433 22.03 -22.25 -9.57
N THR A 434 21.36 -23.25 -9.02
CA THR A 434 20.28 -23.98 -9.71
C THR A 434 19.13 -23.06 -10.08
N VAL A 435 18.62 -22.26 -9.13
CA VAL A 435 17.55 -21.29 -9.35
C VAL A 435 17.92 -20.29 -10.45
N LEU A 436 19.09 -19.66 -10.35
CA LEU A 436 19.56 -18.69 -11.35
C LEU A 436 19.75 -19.34 -12.74
N SER A 437 20.19 -20.61 -12.81
CA SER A 437 20.31 -21.35 -14.07
C SER A 437 18.94 -21.65 -14.71
N GLN A 438 17.90 -21.87 -13.90
CA GLN A 438 16.53 -22.07 -14.37
C GLN A 438 15.95 -20.75 -14.89
N ALA A 439 16.11 -19.64 -14.15
CA ALA A 439 15.69 -18.32 -14.62
C ALA A 439 16.39 -17.91 -15.95
N ARG A 440 17.70 -18.17 -16.09
CA ARG A 440 18.44 -17.98 -17.36
C ARG A 440 17.85 -18.81 -18.51
N ARG A 441 17.43 -20.05 -18.25
CA ARG A 441 16.81 -20.96 -19.24
C ARG A 441 15.49 -20.38 -19.72
N GLU A 442 14.58 -20.02 -18.82
CA GLU A 442 13.27 -19.47 -19.15
C GLU A 442 13.39 -18.14 -19.91
N ILE A 443 14.30 -17.24 -19.51
CA ILE A 443 14.60 -16.01 -20.27
C ILE A 443 15.12 -16.31 -21.69
N SER A 444 15.84 -17.41 -21.88
CA SER A 444 16.34 -17.84 -23.20
C SER A 444 15.24 -18.46 -24.08
N LEU A 445 14.30 -19.20 -23.47
CA LEU A 445 13.11 -19.70 -24.14
C LEU A 445 12.16 -18.55 -24.54
N SER A 446 11.96 -17.57 -23.65
CA SER A 446 11.21 -16.35 -23.94
C SER A 446 11.75 -15.59 -25.17
N LYS A 447 13.08 -15.42 -25.25
CA LYS A 447 13.74 -14.79 -26.40
C LYS A 447 13.56 -15.58 -27.70
N THR A 448 13.66 -16.91 -27.62
CA THR A 448 13.43 -17.81 -28.76
C THR A 448 11.99 -17.68 -29.27
N ALA A 449 10.99 -17.78 -28.39
CA ALA A 449 9.57 -17.62 -28.74
C ALA A 449 9.26 -16.22 -29.31
N GLN A 450 9.88 -15.16 -28.76
CA GLN A 450 9.74 -13.81 -29.32
C GLN A 450 10.31 -13.70 -30.74
N SER A 451 11.44 -14.37 -31.03
CA SER A 451 12.04 -14.38 -32.37
C SER A 451 11.20 -15.14 -33.41
N THR A 452 10.49 -16.20 -33.00
CA THR A 452 9.51 -16.92 -33.84
C THR A 452 8.13 -16.26 -33.88
N ARG A 453 7.97 -15.10 -33.22
CA ARG A 453 6.72 -14.33 -33.05
C ARG A 453 5.62 -15.01 -32.22
N ASP A 454 5.93 -16.05 -31.46
CA ASP A 454 5.03 -16.55 -30.42
C ASP A 454 5.07 -15.62 -29.20
N LEU A 455 4.18 -14.63 -29.20
CA LEU A 455 4.01 -13.69 -28.10
C LEU A 455 3.48 -14.34 -26.81
N SER A 456 2.80 -15.49 -26.92
CA SER A 456 2.22 -16.16 -25.76
C SER A 456 3.31 -16.97 -25.04
N GLY A 457 4.03 -17.83 -25.75
CA GLY A 457 5.22 -18.52 -25.20
C GLY A 457 6.29 -17.53 -24.70
N ALA A 458 6.52 -16.43 -25.43
CA ALA A 458 7.45 -15.38 -24.99
C ALA A 458 7.08 -14.77 -23.63
N TYR A 459 5.78 -14.56 -23.39
CA TYR A 459 5.26 -14.07 -22.11
C TYR A 459 5.24 -15.16 -21.05
N GLU A 460 4.75 -16.36 -21.36
CA GLU A 460 4.62 -17.49 -20.43
C GLU A 460 5.97 -17.87 -19.79
N HIS A 461 7.03 -18.00 -20.60
CA HIS A 461 8.40 -18.20 -20.11
C HIS A 461 8.94 -16.99 -19.33
N ALA A 462 8.57 -15.75 -19.69
CA ALA A 462 9.01 -14.57 -18.97
C ALA A 462 8.35 -14.42 -17.58
N VAL A 463 7.05 -14.72 -17.45
CA VAL A 463 6.40 -14.73 -16.13
C VAL A 463 6.96 -15.88 -15.29
N GLU A 464 7.27 -17.05 -15.87
CA GLU A 464 7.87 -18.16 -15.13
C GLU A 464 9.26 -17.80 -14.59
N ALA A 465 10.11 -17.15 -15.39
CA ALA A 465 11.38 -16.59 -14.91
C ALA A 465 11.18 -15.59 -13.76
N ASN A 466 10.21 -14.68 -13.87
CA ASN A 466 9.85 -13.73 -12.81
C ASN A 466 9.32 -14.44 -11.54
N ARG A 467 8.57 -15.53 -11.70
CA ARG A 467 8.03 -16.34 -10.59
C ARG A 467 9.17 -16.99 -9.79
N ILE A 468 10.06 -17.71 -10.49
CA ILE A 468 11.23 -18.39 -9.91
C ILE A 468 12.11 -17.42 -9.12
N LEU A 469 12.41 -16.24 -9.69
CA LEU A 469 13.23 -15.21 -9.03
C LEU A 469 12.53 -14.57 -7.82
N ALA A 470 11.21 -14.34 -7.92
CA ALA A 470 10.43 -13.75 -6.83
C ALA A 470 10.26 -14.71 -5.64
N GLU A 471 9.94 -15.97 -5.88
CA GLU A 471 9.82 -17.01 -4.84
C GLU A 471 11.12 -17.18 -4.07
N TRP A 472 12.24 -17.34 -4.77
CA TRP A 472 13.58 -17.46 -4.17
C TRP A 472 13.98 -16.19 -3.38
N GLY A 473 13.71 -15.00 -3.92
CA GLY A 473 13.95 -13.74 -3.20
C GLY A 473 13.11 -13.63 -1.91
N ASN A 474 11.83 -13.99 -2.00
CA ASN A 474 10.89 -13.95 -0.87
C ASN A 474 11.20 -15.02 0.18
N GLU A 475 11.57 -16.24 -0.22
CA GLU A 475 11.97 -17.30 0.70
C GLU A 475 13.20 -16.88 1.52
N ARG A 476 14.20 -16.25 0.89
CA ARG A 476 15.41 -15.78 1.56
C ARG A 476 15.14 -14.65 2.56
N VAL A 477 14.25 -13.71 2.23
CA VAL A 477 13.75 -12.68 3.15
C VAL A 477 13.01 -13.35 4.33
N ALA A 478 12.07 -14.25 4.05
CA ALA A 478 11.30 -14.93 5.09
C ALA A 478 12.19 -15.83 5.98
N ALA A 479 13.23 -16.47 5.44
CA ALA A 479 14.20 -17.26 6.19
C ALA A 479 15.08 -16.38 7.11
N ALA A 480 15.48 -15.18 6.66
CA ALA A 480 16.21 -14.24 7.50
C ALA A 480 15.33 -13.75 8.68
N LEU A 481 14.06 -13.41 8.41
CA LEU A 481 13.10 -12.99 9.44
C LEU A 481 12.75 -14.12 10.43
N ARG A 482 12.62 -15.37 9.96
CA ARG A 482 12.41 -16.56 10.81
C ARG A 482 13.62 -16.95 11.69
N SER A 483 14.77 -16.30 11.56
CA SER A 483 15.99 -16.71 12.28
C SER A 483 15.99 -16.42 13.79
N ASN A 484 14.97 -15.73 14.31
CA ASN A 484 14.81 -15.32 15.72
C ASN A 484 16.01 -14.55 16.33
N SER A 485 16.95 -14.12 15.49
CA SER A 485 18.17 -13.41 15.90
C SER A 485 17.93 -11.91 16.07
N LEU A 486 17.18 -11.31 15.14
CA LEU A 486 16.65 -9.96 15.16
C LEU A 486 15.27 -9.99 14.48
N GLU A 487 14.22 -9.58 15.19
CA GLU A 487 12.86 -9.53 14.64
C GLU A 487 12.66 -8.28 13.76
N SER A 488 13.47 -7.24 13.96
CA SER A 488 13.58 -6.10 13.05
C SER A 488 15.04 -5.75 12.78
N SER A 489 15.50 -5.99 11.55
CA SER A 489 16.77 -5.49 11.03
C SER A 489 16.54 -4.76 9.70
N PRO A 490 17.18 -3.59 9.48
CA PRO A 490 17.08 -2.87 8.21
C PRO A 490 17.47 -3.71 6.99
N LEU A 491 18.40 -4.67 7.17
CA LEU A 491 18.90 -5.52 6.09
C LEU A 491 18.11 -6.83 5.88
N ALA A 492 17.15 -7.16 6.76
CA ALA A 492 16.38 -8.40 6.63
C ALA A 492 15.18 -8.30 5.65
N ASN A 493 14.80 -7.09 5.24
CA ASN A 493 13.57 -6.83 4.48
C ASN A 493 13.72 -6.86 2.95
N LEU A 494 14.94 -6.85 2.41
CA LEU A 494 15.20 -6.84 0.96
C LEU A 494 16.04 -8.04 0.53
N PRO A 495 15.73 -8.71 -0.59
CA PRO A 495 16.53 -9.82 -1.10
C PRO A 495 18.01 -9.46 -1.29
N ALA A 496 18.30 -8.25 -1.81
CA ALA A 496 19.66 -7.78 -2.07
C ALA A 496 20.53 -7.60 -0.81
N THR A 497 19.94 -7.39 0.37
CA THR A 497 20.68 -7.15 1.62
C THR A 497 20.83 -8.39 2.50
N ILE A 498 20.29 -9.56 2.11
CA ILE A 498 20.32 -10.77 2.95
C ILE A 498 21.74 -11.25 3.25
N ILE A 499 22.70 -11.04 2.34
CA ILE A 499 24.11 -11.40 2.56
C ILE A 499 24.73 -10.49 3.62
N ASP A 500 24.49 -9.18 3.50
CA ASP A 500 24.96 -8.18 4.47
C ASP A 500 24.28 -8.36 5.82
N GLN A 501 23.01 -8.79 5.88
CA GLN A 501 22.33 -9.18 7.12
C GLN A 501 23.02 -10.38 7.80
N GLN A 502 23.34 -11.44 7.06
CA GLN A 502 24.06 -12.61 7.61
C GLN A 502 25.45 -12.23 8.13
N ARG A 503 26.18 -11.40 7.36
CA ARG A 503 27.50 -10.86 7.75
C ARG A 503 27.40 -9.97 8.99
N LEU A 504 26.43 -9.06 9.04
CA LEU A 504 26.19 -8.14 10.15
C LEU A 504 25.88 -8.91 11.43
N LEU A 505 24.99 -9.91 11.37
CA LEU A 505 24.70 -10.81 12.49
C LEU A 505 25.98 -11.46 13.04
N GLY A 506 26.81 -12.07 12.18
CA GLY A 506 28.07 -12.69 12.59
C GLY A 506 29.06 -11.70 13.22
N LEU A 507 29.05 -10.43 12.80
CA LEU A 507 29.90 -9.38 13.36
C LEU A 507 29.39 -8.83 14.71
N ILE A 508 28.08 -8.79 14.94
CA ILE A 508 27.49 -8.20 16.17
C ILE A 508 27.10 -9.22 17.23
N GLN A 509 26.93 -10.50 16.88
CA GLN A 509 26.59 -11.55 17.83
C GLN A 509 27.61 -11.70 18.98
N PRO A 510 28.95 -11.68 18.75
CA PRO A 510 29.93 -11.82 19.84
C PRO A 510 30.20 -10.51 20.61
N LEU A 511 29.57 -9.39 20.26
CA LEU A 511 29.86 -8.09 20.88
C LEU A 511 29.12 -7.87 22.19
N SER A 512 29.78 -7.18 23.14
CA SER A 512 29.16 -6.76 24.39
C SER A 512 28.05 -5.74 24.14
N ARG A 513 26.97 -5.83 24.93
CA ARG A 513 25.94 -4.78 25.02
C ARG A 513 26.24 -3.95 26.27
N GLY A 514 26.28 -2.63 26.11
CA GLY A 514 26.45 -1.69 27.20
C GLY A 514 25.25 -1.63 28.16
N PRO A 515 25.27 -0.73 29.16
CA PRO A 515 24.17 -0.55 30.09
C PRO A 515 22.87 -0.15 29.37
N ASN A 516 21.73 -0.46 29.98
CA ASN A 516 20.43 0.00 29.48
C ASN A 516 20.33 1.53 29.63
N LEU A 517 20.06 2.20 28.51
CA LEU A 517 19.89 3.65 28.41
C LEU A 517 18.43 4.09 28.62
N LEU A 518 17.47 3.16 28.57
CA LEU A 518 16.04 3.42 28.71
C LEU A 518 15.57 3.24 30.16
N VAL A 519 15.27 4.34 30.84
CA VAL A 519 14.69 4.36 32.19
C VAL A 519 13.22 3.91 32.15
N GLY A 520 12.75 3.21 33.18
CA GLY A 520 11.34 2.85 33.37
C GLY A 520 10.78 1.70 32.52
N GLY A 521 11.54 1.19 31.53
CA GLY A 521 11.09 0.14 30.60
C GLY A 521 10.86 -1.25 31.22
N ASN A 522 11.06 -1.41 32.52
CA ASN A 522 10.73 -2.62 33.29
C ASN A 522 9.39 -2.53 34.06
N PHE A 523 8.66 -1.41 33.94
CA PHE A 523 7.27 -1.24 34.41
C PHE A 523 6.93 -1.63 35.87
N GLU A 524 7.93 -1.78 36.75
CA GLU A 524 7.73 -2.06 38.18
C GLU A 524 7.03 -0.91 38.94
N ASN A 525 7.40 0.34 38.60
CA ASN A 525 7.01 1.54 39.33
C ASN A 525 6.44 2.60 38.38
N HIS A 526 5.11 2.80 38.45
CA HIS A 526 4.38 3.80 37.67
C HIS A 526 4.93 5.22 37.83
N GLN A 527 5.20 5.66 39.07
CA GLN A 527 5.69 7.01 39.33
C GLN A 527 7.06 7.22 38.68
N SER A 528 7.97 6.25 38.83
CA SER A 528 9.29 6.31 38.20
C SER A 528 9.23 6.30 36.66
N ALA A 529 8.23 5.62 36.07
CA ALA A 529 8.02 5.65 34.62
C ALA A 529 7.48 7.01 34.15
N ALA A 530 6.49 7.57 34.85
CA ALA A 530 5.94 8.89 34.56
C ALA A 530 7.01 10.01 34.72
N ASP A 531 7.73 10.02 35.84
CA ASP A 531 8.78 11.00 36.16
C ASP A 531 9.95 10.95 35.17
N SER A 532 10.31 9.75 34.70
CA SER A 532 11.36 9.60 33.66
C SER A 532 10.90 10.00 32.27
N GLY A 533 9.58 10.19 32.05
CA GLY A 533 9.01 10.77 30.84
C GLY A 533 8.24 9.80 29.93
N TRP A 534 7.86 8.61 30.41
CA TRP A 534 6.89 7.78 29.69
C TRP A 534 5.55 8.48 29.60
N ARG A 535 4.90 8.40 28.43
CA ARG A 535 3.58 8.99 28.18
C ARG A 535 2.70 8.01 27.42
N HIS A 536 1.40 8.04 27.69
CA HIS A 536 0.42 7.42 26.81
C HIS A 536 -0.60 8.46 26.34
N VAL A 537 -1.23 8.16 25.20
CA VAL A 537 -2.42 8.83 24.68
C VAL A 537 -3.41 7.73 24.33
N THR A 538 -4.56 7.73 25.00
CA THR A 538 -5.74 6.98 24.60
C THR A 538 -6.56 7.82 23.61
N ARG A 539 -7.31 7.16 22.73
CA ARG A 539 -8.34 7.80 21.90
C ARG A 539 -9.73 7.43 22.44
N ASP A 540 -10.44 8.46 22.91
CA ASP A 540 -11.83 8.37 23.37
C ASP A 540 -12.79 8.14 22.19
N SER A 541 -12.79 6.91 21.66
CA SER A 541 -13.79 6.45 20.70
C SER A 541 -15.06 6.05 21.44
N ALA A 542 -16.23 6.42 20.90
CA ALA A 542 -17.48 6.39 21.65
C ALA A 542 -17.93 4.96 22.02
N GLY A 543 -17.88 4.63 23.32
CA GLY A 543 -18.19 3.31 23.87
C GLY A 543 -16.98 2.39 24.07
N SER A 544 -15.76 2.86 23.80
CA SER A 544 -14.54 2.06 23.84
C SER A 544 -13.86 2.07 25.21
N ALA A 545 -13.80 0.91 25.88
CA ALA A 545 -12.87 0.72 26.98
C ALA A 545 -11.45 0.53 26.41
N THR A 546 -10.59 1.53 26.62
CA THR A 546 -9.14 1.41 26.49
C THR A 546 -8.50 1.50 27.86
N GLU A 547 -7.67 0.54 28.22
CA GLU A 547 -7.00 0.44 29.51
C GLU A 547 -5.48 0.29 29.30
N VAL A 548 -4.72 1.11 30.02
CA VAL A 548 -3.25 1.06 30.06
C VAL A 548 -2.84 0.98 31.52
N ALA A 549 -2.37 -0.20 31.95
CA ALA A 549 -2.14 -0.49 33.36
C ALA A 549 -0.79 -1.19 33.59
N PHE A 550 -0.22 -0.99 34.79
CA PHE A 550 0.96 -1.74 35.23
C PHE A 550 0.46 -2.98 35.98
N SER A 551 0.25 -4.07 35.22
CA SER A 551 -0.38 -5.30 35.68
C SER A 551 0.59 -6.19 36.44
N ASP A 552 0.16 -6.73 37.58
CA ASP A 552 0.85 -7.78 38.34
C ASP A 552 0.50 -9.21 37.86
N ARG A 553 -0.43 -9.34 36.90
CA ARG A 553 -0.84 -10.63 36.34
C ARG A 553 0.15 -11.11 35.28
N GLU A 554 0.88 -12.16 35.62
CA GLU A 554 1.77 -12.88 34.71
C GLU A 554 2.78 -11.97 34.00
N ALA A 555 3.50 -11.13 34.75
CA ALA A 555 4.66 -10.40 34.23
C ALA A 555 5.74 -11.38 33.70
N ALA A 556 6.54 -10.94 32.73
CA ALA A 556 7.60 -11.75 32.13
C ALA A 556 8.88 -11.72 32.98
N ILE A 557 9.16 -10.58 33.61
CA ILE A 557 10.29 -10.33 34.50
C ILE A 557 9.78 -9.57 35.73
N GLY A 558 10.36 -9.82 36.91
CA GLY A 558 10.05 -9.05 38.12
C GLY A 558 8.67 -9.40 38.69
N LYS A 559 7.81 -8.38 38.82
CA LYS A 559 6.48 -8.43 39.42
C LYS A 559 5.41 -7.75 38.58
N ARG A 560 5.76 -6.84 37.67
CA ARG A 560 4.79 -6.08 36.86
C ARG A 560 5.21 -5.92 35.42
N SER A 561 4.21 -5.87 34.55
CA SER A 561 4.35 -5.60 33.12
C SER A 561 3.38 -4.51 32.66
N LEU A 562 3.67 -3.88 31.52
CA LEU A 562 2.78 -2.93 30.88
C LEU A 562 1.69 -3.69 30.13
N SER A 563 0.46 -3.64 30.64
CA SER A 563 -0.72 -4.20 29.98
C SER A 563 -1.43 -3.12 29.16
N ILE A 564 -1.86 -3.50 27.95
CA ILE A 564 -2.67 -2.70 27.03
C ILE A 564 -3.89 -3.52 26.67
N LYS A 565 -5.08 -2.98 26.92
CA LYS A 565 -6.35 -3.61 26.56
C LYS A 565 -7.23 -2.63 25.81
N CYS A 566 -7.68 -3.04 24.63
CA CYS A 566 -8.62 -2.32 23.78
C CYS A 566 -9.78 -3.26 23.50
N ASP A 567 -10.97 -2.99 24.03
CA ASP A 567 -12.16 -3.84 23.83
C ASP A 567 -12.92 -3.54 22.52
N ALA A 568 -12.48 -2.53 21.76
CA ALA A 568 -13.33 -1.86 20.77
C ALA A 568 -12.92 -2.11 19.31
N GLU A 569 -13.93 -2.37 18.48
CA GLU A 569 -13.89 -1.91 17.09
C GLU A 569 -14.17 -0.40 17.06
N THR A 570 -13.38 0.36 16.29
CA THR A 570 -13.58 1.80 16.07
C THR A 570 -14.87 2.06 15.29
N ASN A 571 -15.99 2.28 15.99
CA ASN A 571 -17.30 2.55 15.38
C ASN A 571 -17.37 3.87 14.58
N ASP A 572 -16.39 4.73 14.76
CA ASP A 572 -16.20 6.05 14.14
C ASP A 572 -15.36 6.01 12.85
N GLY A 573 -14.64 4.91 12.60
CA GLY A 573 -13.64 4.84 11.54
C GLY A 573 -12.34 5.58 11.84
N SER A 574 -11.98 5.74 13.11
CA SER A 574 -10.66 6.23 13.46
C SER A 574 -9.59 5.20 13.07
N THR A 575 -8.69 5.61 12.19
CA THR A 575 -7.61 4.82 11.58
C THR A 575 -6.40 4.62 12.50
N GLY A 576 -6.11 5.63 13.32
CA GLY A 576 -4.97 5.64 14.23
C GLY A 576 -5.05 4.56 15.30
N ALA A 577 -3.94 4.38 16.01
CA ALA A 577 -3.91 3.50 17.17
C ALA A 577 -4.79 4.05 18.31
N LEU A 578 -5.65 3.19 18.85
CA LEU A 578 -6.51 3.47 20.01
C LEU A 578 -5.70 3.82 21.26
N VAL A 579 -4.53 3.19 21.40
CA VAL A 579 -3.54 3.49 22.44
C VAL A 579 -2.19 3.71 21.80
N VAL A 580 -1.56 4.84 22.13
CA VAL A 580 -0.18 5.16 21.78
C VAL A 580 0.62 5.38 23.07
N ILE A 581 1.60 4.53 23.33
CA ILE A 581 2.55 4.67 24.43
C ILE A 581 3.90 5.07 23.85
N THR A 582 4.53 6.10 24.40
CA THR A 582 5.79 6.67 23.93
C THR A 582 6.82 6.65 25.06
N SER A 583 8.02 6.14 24.77
CA SER A 583 9.12 6.13 25.73
C SER A 583 9.71 7.52 25.94
N PRO A 584 10.39 7.78 27.06
CA PRO A 584 11.27 8.93 27.17
C PRO A 584 12.40 8.86 26.12
N PRO A 585 12.98 10.03 25.75
CA PRO A 585 14.00 10.10 24.70
C PRO A 585 15.38 9.64 25.18
N VAL A 586 15.89 8.57 24.57
CA VAL A 586 17.26 8.11 24.74
C VAL A 586 18.18 8.94 23.84
N LYS A 587 19.16 9.67 24.40
CA LYS A 587 20.13 10.44 23.61
C LYS A 587 21.22 9.51 23.05
N LEU A 588 21.37 9.47 21.73
CA LEU A 588 22.43 8.71 21.04
C LEU A 588 23.36 9.63 20.26
N ARG A 589 24.61 9.21 20.11
CA ARG A 589 25.65 9.91 19.34
C ARG A 589 25.61 9.49 17.86
N ALA A 590 26.09 10.37 16.98
CA ALA A 590 26.23 10.06 15.57
C ALA A 590 27.13 8.81 15.36
N GLY A 591 26.64 7.86 14.57
CA GLY A 591 27.30 6.59 14.28
C GLY A 591 27.08 5.47 15.31
N GLU A 592 26.39 5.73 16.42
CA GLU A 592 26.14 4.75 17.48
C GLU A 592 25.20 3.62 17.04
N LEU A 593 25.56 2.38 17.36
CA LEU A 593 24.80 1.17 17.06
C LEU A 593 24.06 0.73 18.32
N ILE A 594 22.74 0.56 18.24
CA ILE A 594 21.91 0.12 19.38
C ILE A 594 21.13 -1.16 19.07
N GLU A 595 20.94 -1.95 20.12
CA GLU A 595 20.00 -3.05 20.18
C GLU A 595 18.84 -2.65 21.12
N VAL A 596 17.63 -2.64 20.58
CA VAL A 596 16.40 -2.49 21.36
C VAL A 596 15.87 -3.90 21.63
N THR A 597 15.65 -4.22 22.90
CA THR A 597 15.16 -5.55 23.32
C THR A 597 14.02 -5.41 24.31
N GLY A 598 13.05 -6.30 24.26
CA GLY A 598 12.01 -6.41 25.29
C GLY A 598 11.23 -7.70 25.12
N LEU A 599 10.22 -7.90 25.96
CA LEU A 599 9.30 -9.02 25.92
C LEU A 599 7.91 -8.54 25.50
N VAL A 600 7.21 -9.34 24.69
CA VAL A 600 5.84 -9.07 24.24
C VAL A 600 4.97 -10.32 24.36
N ARG A 601 3.73 -10.16 24.80
CA ARG A 601 2.65 -11.15 24.81
C ARG A 601 1.42 -10.55 24.13
N VAL A 602 0.66 -11.36 23.41
CA VAL A 602 -0.69 -11.01 22.93
C VAL A 602 -1.60 -12.14 23.34
N GLU A 603 -2.57 -11.85 24.21
CA GLU A 603 -3.46 -12.84 24.81
C GLU A 603 -4.70 -13.05 23.94
N GLN A 604 -5.27 -11.94 23.48
CA GLN A 604 -6.47 -11.90 22.66
C GLN A 604 -6.31 -10.83 21.59
N VAL A 605 -6.73 -11.13 20.37
CA VAL A 605 -6.68 -10.24 19.21
C VAL A 605 -7.70 -10.74 18.19
N THR A 606 -8.40 -9.83 17.52
CA THR A 606 -9.31 -10.17 16.40
C THR A 606 -8.65 -9.82 15.06
N ASP A 607 -9.29 -10.14 13.93
CA ASP A 607 -8.78 -9.91 12.57
C ASP A 607 -8.38 -8.46 12.23
N ARG A 608 -8.71 -7.50 13.10
CA ARG A 608 -8.38 -6.06 12.98
C ARG A 608 -7.51 -5.53 14.14
N GLY A 609 -7.16 -6.40 15.09
CA GLY A 609 -6.31 -6.09 16.22
C GLY A 609 -4.82 -6.21 15.86
N THR A 610 -4.01 -5.22 16.24
CA THR A 610 -2.55 -5.28 16.08
C THR A 610 -1.84 -4.46 17.17
N LEU A 611 -0.78 -5.03 17.77
CA LEU A 611 0.22 -4.27 18.51
C LEU A 611 1.44 -4.01 17.63
N THR A 612 1.71 -2.74 17.31
CA THR A 612 2.90 -2.31 16.57
C THR A 612 3.93 -1.71 17.51
N ILE A 613 5.16 -2.23 17.46
CA ILE A 613 6.34 -1.76 18.20
C ILE A 613 7.29 -1.08 17.20
N SER A 614 7.47 0.23 17.32
CA SER A 614 8.28 1.05 16.42
C SER A 614 9.20 2.03 17.17
N ASP A 615 10.05 2.74 16.42
CA ASP A 615 11.03 3.67 16.95
C ASP A 615 11.28 4.82 15.96
N SER A 616 11.77 5.96 16.46
CA SER A 616 11.99 7.17 15.65
C SER A 616 13.17 7.09 14.64
N LEU A 617 13.98 6.04 14.65
CA LEU A 617 15.02 5.82 13.63
C LEU A 617 14.53 4.95 12.47
N GLY A 618 13.73 3.92 12.76
CA GLY A 618 13.20 2.97 11.76
C GLY A 618 11.88 3.37 11.13
N GLY A 619 10.97 4.02 11.87
CA GLY A 619 9.60 4.29 11.43
C GLY A 619 8.73 3.03 11.36
N GLU A 620 7.57 3.12 10.71
CA GLU A 620 6.59 2.02 10.63
C GLU A 620 7.04 0.87 9.70
N GLU A 621 7.83 1.15 8.66
CA GLU A 621 8.31 0.14 7.71
C GLU A 621 9.32 -0.85 8.33
N LEU A 622 9.99 -0.44 9.41
CA LEU A 622 10.86 -1.29 10.23
C LEU A 622 10.24 -1.66 11.60
N ALA A 623 8.95 -1.38 11.80
CA ALA A 623 8.25 -1.78 13.01
C ALA A 623 8.02 -3.30 13.08
N LEU A 624 7.91 -3.82 14.30
CA LEU A 624 7.39 -5.15 14.56
C LEU A 624 5.88 -5.05 14.81
N SER A 625 5.08 -5.70 13.99
CA SER A 625 3.65 -5.88 14.25
C SER A 625 3.38 -7.27 14.84
N VAL A 626 2.49 -7.33 15.82
CA VAL A 626 1.99 -8.58 16.43
C VAL A 626 0.48 -8.61 16.24
N ASP A 627 0.04 -9.47 15.35
CA ASP A 627 -1.32 -9.59 14.79
C ASP A 627 -2.05 -10.87 15.26
N ARG A 628 -1.39 -11.70 16.06
CA ARG A 628 -1.84 -13.04 16.47
C ARG A 628 -1.50 -13.33 17.94
N PRO A 629 -2.27 -14.20 18.62
CA PRO A 629 -1.97 -14.62 19.98
C PRO A 629 -0.56 -15.23 20.09
N THR A 630 0.17 -14.85 21.13
CA THR A 630 1.55 -15.27 21.34
C THR A 630 1.88 -15.23 22.83
N ALA A 631 2.55 -16.27 23.35
CA ALA A 631 3.12 -16.25 24.69
C ALA A 631 4.25 -15.22 24.79
N TRP A 632 4.73 -14.93 26.01
CA TRP A 632 5.87 -14.04 26.23
C TRP A 632 7.09 -14.46 25.38
N ARG A 633 7.44 -13.63 24.40
CA ARG A 633 8.61 -13.81 23.54
C ARG A 633 9.46 -12.54 23.48
N MET A 634 10.77 -12.71 23.35
CA MET A 634 11.71 -11.59 23.31
C MET A 634 11.78 -11.00 21.90
N PHE A 635 11.35 -9.75 21.73
CA PHE A 635 11.58 -8.99 20.51
C PHE A 635 12.96 -8.32 20.52
N ARG A 636 13.54 -8.14 19.32
CA ARG A 636 14.85 -7.51 19.12
C ARG A 636 14.86 -6.65 17.85
N LEU A 637 15.13 -5.35 17.99
CA LEU A 637 15.32 -4.43 16.87
C LEU A 637 16.77 -3.90 16.85
N LEU A 638 17.36 -3.82 15.66
CA LEU A 638 18.68 -3.22 15.45
C LEU A 638 18.54 -1.86 14.75
N ARG A 639 19.22 -0.83 15.25
CA ARG A 639 19.24 0.53 14.67
C ARG A 639 20.60 1.18 14.78
N ARG A 640 20.91 2.11 13.88
CA ARG A 640 22.09 2.98 13.93
C ARG A 640 21.66 4.44 13.95
N SER A 641 22.12 5.22 14.92
CA SER A 641 21.91 6.66 14.92
C SER A 641 22.84 7.28 13.88
N ILE A 642 22.29 7.99 12.89
CA ILE A 642 23.09 8.58 11.80
C ILE A 642 23.56 9.98 12.21
N THR A 643 22.64 10.78 12.76
CA THR A 643 22.92 12.03 13.46
C THR A 643 23.03 11.77 14.97
N GLU A 644 23.53 12.76 15.72
CA GLU A 644 23.27 12.85 17.15
C GLU A 644 21.81 13.28 17.38
N GLY A 645 21.15 12.75 18.40
CA GLY A 645 19.76 13.11 18.69
C GLY A 645 19.02 12.19 19.66
N PRO A 646 17.75 12.51 19.97
CA PRO A 646 16.88 11.67 20.78
C PRO A 646 16.23 10.54 19.95
N VAL A 647 16.22 9.33 20.51
CA VAL A 647 15.46 8.18 20.02
C VAL A 647 14.34 7.85 20.99
N THR A 648 13.13 7.67 20.47
CA THR A 648 11.94 7.29 21.24
C THR A 648 11.36 6.01 20.68
N LEU A 649 10.98 5.08 21.56
CA LEU A 649 10.19 3.90 21.20
C LEU A 649 8.70 4.26 21.27
N ARG A 650 7.89 3.59 20.44
CA ARG A 650 6.44 3.73 20.40
C ARG A 650 5.79 2.35 20.39
N PHE A 651 4.83 2.15 21.28
CA PHE A 651 3.93 1.00 21.28
C PHE A 651 2.54 1.49 20.88
N ALA A 652 1.97 0.94 19.83
CA ALA A 652 0.73 1.40 19.22
C ALA A 652 -0.24 0.24 19.06
N ALA A 653 -1.35 0.26 19.79
CA ALA A 653 -2.40 -0.76 19.71
C ALA A 653 -3.57 -0.26 18.86
N ARG A 654 -3.96 -1.06 17.86
CA ARG A 654 -5.10 -0.79 16.95
C ARG A 654 -6.13 -1.92 17.10
N GLY A 655 -7.42 -1.59 17.01
CA GLY A 655 -8.53 -2.55 17.05
C GLY A 655 -8.66 -3.30 18.39
N PRO A 656 -9.48 -4.37 18.43
CA PRO A 656 -9.66 -5.19 19.62
C PRO A 656 -8.40 -6.04 19.90
N ILE A 657 -7.73 -5.77 21.02
CA ILE A 657 -6.49 -6.46 21.42
C ILE A 657 -6.23 -6.37 22.93
N THR A 658 -5.77 -7.47 23.54
CA THR A 658 -5.20 -7.52 24.89
C THR A 658 -3.75 -8.00 24.79
N ALA A 659 -2.81 -7.17 25.23
CA ALA A 659 -1.38 -7.40 25.09
C ALA A 659 -0.59 -6.99 26.34
N GLY A 660 0.59 -7.59 26.49
CA GLY A 660 1.58 -7.28 27.53
C GLY A 660 2.94 -6.92 26.92
N ILE A 661 3.63 -5.96 27.53
CA ILE A 661 5.00 -5.54 27.18
C ILE A 661 5.84 -5.47 28.47
N ASP A 662 7.07 -5.97 28.43
CA ASP A 662 7.94 -6.06 29.62
C ASP A 662 9.43 -5.98 29.26
N GLY A 663 10.30 -5.73 30.24
CA GLY A 663 11.75 -5.87 30.12
C GLY A 663 12.41 -5.01 29.04
N VAL A 664 11.83 -3.86 28.69
CA VAL A 664 12.24 -3.04 27.55
C VAL A 664 13.54 -2.31 27.87
N MET A 665 14.54 -2.50 27.01
CA MET A 665 15.87 -1.91 27.11
C MET A 665 16.33 -1.35 25.76
N VAL A 666 17.10 -0.27 25.80
CA VAL A 666 17.88 0.26 24.68
C VAL A 666 19.35 0.20 25.09
N ARG A 667 20.17 -0.60 24.41
CA ARG A 667 21.57 -0.82 24.76
C ARG A 667 22.48 -0.54 23.57
N ALA A 668 23.55 0.23 23.78
CA ALA A 668 24.60 0.37 22.78
C ALA A 668 25.31 -0.98 22.56
N ILE A 669 25.62 -1.32 21.31
CA ILE A 669 26.52 -2.43 20.98
C ILE A 669 27.95 -1.88 20.95
N GLU A 670 28.82 -2.39 21.81
CA GLU A 670 30.20 -1.95 21.88
C GLU A 670 30.98 -2.47 20.68
N LEU A 671 31.30 -1.57 19.74
CA LEU A 671 32.07 -1.86 18.54
C LEU A 671 33.56 -1.55 18.75
N PRO A 672 34.46 -2.56 18.79
CA PRO A 672 35.90 -2.33 18.72
C PRO A 672 36.29 -1.55 17.47
N SER A 673 37.34 -0.73 17.55
CA SER A 673 37.76 0.14 16.45
C SER A 673 38.06 -0.61 15.13
N ALA A 674 38.57 -1.84 15.21
CA ALA A 674 38.76 -2.71 14.04
C ALA A 674 37.43 -3.17 13.43
N THR A 675 36.43 -3.48 14.25
CA THR A 675 35.10 -3.97 13.83
C THR A 675 34.25 -2.88 13.18
N LYS A 676 34.43 -1.60 13.57
CA LYS A 676 33.67 -0.46 13.01
C LYS A 676 33.78 -0.38 11.47
N ALA A 677 34.95 -0.59 10.90
CA ALA A 677 35.15 -0.58 9.45
C ALA A 677 34.42 -1.73 8.72
N ALA A 678 34.31 -2.90 9.38
CA ALA A 678 33.64 -4.07 8.83
C ALA A 678 32.10 -4.00 8.94
N VAL A 679 31.58 -3.34 9.98
CA VAL A 679 30.13 -3.19 10.26
C VAL A 679 29.50 -2.00 9.53
N PHE A 680 30.26 -0.94 9.24
CA PHE A 680 29.73 0.28 8.61
C PHE A 680 30.13 0.44 7.13
N GLY A 681 31.01 -0.40 6.61
CA GLY A 681 31.56 -0.28 5.26
C GLY A 681 32.59 0.85 5.12
N ALA A 682 33.54 0.68 4.18
CA ALA A 682 34.64 1.64 3.98
C ALA A 682 34.20 3.10 3.69
N PRO A 683 33.11 3.39 2.93
CA PRO A 683 32.69 4.77 2.68
C PRO A 683 32.26 5.54 3.94
N ALA A 684 31.69 4.85 4.94
CA ALA A 684 31.14 5.48 6.14
C ALA A 684 32.21 6.04 7.10
N LEU A 685 33.50 5.86 6.80
CA LEU A 685 34.63 6.40 7.57
C LEU A 685 35.30 7.61 6.90
N GLN A 686 34.87 8.04 5.71
CA GLN A 686 35.45 9.18 4.97
C GLN A 686 34.75 10.53 5.23
N ARG A 687 33.99 10.66 6.33
CA ARG A 687 33.60 11.97 6.89
C ARG A 687 34.22 12.12 8.28
N LYS A 688 35.40 12.73 8.30
CA LYS A 688 35.99 13.47 9.41
C LYS A 688 36.12 14.93 8.97
#